data_AF-A0A2V5NAY3-F1
#
_entry.id   AF-A0A2V5NAY3-F1
#
_cell.length_a   1.000
_cell.length_b   1.000
_cell.length_c   1.000
_cell.angle_alpha   90.00
_cell.angle_beta   90.00
_cell.angle_gamma   90.00
#
_symmetry.space_group_name_H-M   'P 1'
#
loop_
_entity.id
_entity.type
_entity.pdbx_description
1 polymer ?
#
loop_
_entity_poly.entity_id
_entity_poly.type
_entity_poly.pdbx_seq_one_letter_code
_entity_poly.pdbx_strand_id
1 'polypeptide(L)'
;MRIRIFRGALVAIGLVGVLAPAQAATLTVNSAADAGGTCPGATCTLRQAIAAAASGDTINFAAGLTTITLTSDELLINKNLTIAGPGANLLSVQRSAAGGTPDFRIFNIASTSINATFSGLTIANGKSSGSGGGIYNASTSTVNVTNCTLSGNQANIGFGGGITHDSGGGTLNVINCTLSGNTAGFAGGIFNNSGTVTITNSTISGNSTSNDGGGIFSNSGTVTITNSTISGNSATAGGSSSGGGVYNKPGGGSTVNARNTVIAKNTATISPDFSGTLTSQGYNLIGNTSGTTITGTTTGNQLNVDPKLGPLQNNGGPTFTHALLSGSPAIEGGESSGANTDQRGFTRPVDTPAITNATGGDGSDIGAYEVQADQLPGCGNTIVTNNNDSGPGSLRFIFANACNGETITFASSVVSPINLTSGELLINKAMTISGPGANLLTVQRDASAGSNFRIFHITSGGFNFISGLTIANGNPDDVGGGIYNQFGSSLTVTGCAISGNFAGSVGGGGIANIGATATVINSTISGNSTSTSGGGVANAFGTVTITNSTISGNSATGSGTDGGGGIFNGTSGGVNLTSSTITNNSASNFGGCAGVQNPSGAVNARNTIIALNTSTTGFGFPDFKGTLTSQGFNFIGNSQGATITPAQFTDQIGTGASPKDPLLGPLKNNGGSTQTHALLSGSTAIDKGDSGGSSTDQRGYTRPADLPGITNVTGGDASDIGAFEVPATVLANISTRLRVETGDNVLIGGIIVTGTQMKKIIVRAIGPSLPLADKLANPILELHDSSGALLEGNDNWIDSPNKKAIIDSTIPPTNDLESAIVRSVAPGAYTAIVRGVSSGTGIGVVEAYDLDPAANSKLANISTRGLVQTGDNVLIAGTIVVGQVPQKVIVRAIGPSLSVPGKLADPTLELHDASGTTIAANDNWKTRPDGSSQEAEVTATTIPPTNDLESAIVTTLPANNAQYTAIVRGVGGTTGIAVVEVYALN
;
A
#
# COMPACT_ATOMS: atom_id res chain seq x y z
N MET A 1 -58.08 76.26 -43.19
CA MET A 1 -59.46 76.12 -42.69
C MET A 1 -59.37 75.42 -41.33
N ARG A 2 -58.88 76.10 -40.28
CA ARG A 2 -59.58 76.82 -39.19
C ARG A 2 -60.61 76.00 -38.39
N ILE A 3 -60.33 75.87 -37.07
CA ILE A 3 -61.26 75.99 -35.91
C ILE A 3 -62.00 74.68 -35.50
N ARG A 4 -62.27 74.30 -34.23
CA ARG A 4 -61.91 74.65 -32.83
C ARG A 4 -62.67 73.64 -31.90
N ILE A 5 -62.06 73.27 -30.76
CA ILE A 5 -62.61 73.26 -29.36
C ILE A 5 -63.79 72.33 -28.96
N PHE A 6 -63.46 71.32 -28.13
CA PHE A 6 -63.86 71.06 -26.72
C PHE A 6 -65.33 71.12 -26.20
N ARG A 7 -65.59 70.16 -25.27
CA ARG A 7 -66.59 70.01 -24.17
C ARG A 7 -67.88 69.23 -24.54
N GLY A 8 -68.33 68.19 -23.83
CA GLY A 8 -67.94 67.57 -22.55
C GLY A 8 -69.21 67.23 -21.74
N ALA A 9 -69.37 65.98 -21.25
CA ALA A 9 -70.07 65.60 -20.01
C ALA A 9 -70.20 64.06 -19.83
N LEU A 10 -69.27 63.52 -19.05
CA LEU A 10 -69.35 62.51 -17.97
C LEU A 10 -70.68 61.73 -17.70
N VAL A 11 -70.62 60.39 -17.74
CA VAL A 11 -71.20 59.45 -16.73
C VAL A 11 -70.30 58.19 -16.66
N ALA A 12 -70.03 57.71 -15.44
CA ALA A 12 -68.95 56.80 -15.05
C ALA A 12 -69.07 55.35 -15.55
N ILE A 13 -67.94 54.78 -16.00
CA ILE A 13 -67.71 53.33 -16.15
C ILE A 13 -66.76 52.90 -15.02
N GLY A 14 -67.19 51.93 -14.23
CA GLY A 14 -66.40 51.32 -13.17
C GLY A 14 -65.15 50.64 -13.75
N LEU A 15 -64.01 50.93 -13.12
CA LEU A 15 -62.72 50.35 -13.42
C LEU A 15 -62.73 48.85 -13.06
N VAL A 16 -62.94 47.96 -14.04
CA VAL A 16 -62.60 46.54 -13.91
C VAL A 16 -61.09 46.44 -14.13
N GLY A 17 -60.34 46.37 -13.03
CA GLY A 17 -58.92 46.06 -13.06
C GLY A 17 -58.72 44.68 -13.67
N VAL A 18 -58.00 44.61 -14.79
CA VAL A 18 -57.46 43.37 -15.33
C VAL A 18 -56.43 42.86 -14.33
N LEU A 19 -56.79 41.83 -13.56
CA LEU A 19 -55.87 41.09 -12.71
C LEU A 19 -54.80 40.43 -13.61
N ALA A 20 -53.55 40.86 -13.45
CA ALA A 20 -52.40 40.11 -13.96
C ALA A 20 -52.45 38.66 -13.40
N PRO A 21 -52.05 37.63 -14.17
CA PRO A 21 -51.98 36.28 -13.63
C PRO A 21 -51.07 36.28 -12.40
N ALA A 22 -51.58 35.80 -11.27
CA ALA A 22 -50.83 35.69 -10.04
C ALA A 22 -49.59 34.81 -10.28
N GLN A 23 -48.40 35.37 -9.99
CA GLN A 23 -47.14 34.65 -10.10
C GLN A 23 -47.11 33.54 -9.04
N ALA A 24 -46.73 32.31 -9.45
CA ALA A 24 -46.58 31.19 -8.52
C ALA A 24 -45.64 31.55 -7.37
N ALA A 25 -46.05 31.27 -6.13
CA ALA A 25 -45.29 31.58 -4.94
C ALA A 25 -44.35 30.42 -4.55
N THR A 26 -43.27 30.75 -3.86
CA THR A 26 -42.37 29.77 -3.25
C THR A 26 -42.56 29.75 -1.73
N LEU A 27 -42.93 28.61 -1.17
CA LEU A 27 -43.04 28.38 0.26
C LEU A 27 -41.81 27.61 0.75
N THR A 28 -41.26 27.99 1.90
CA THR A 28 -40.08 27.34 2.49
C THR A 28 -40.45 26.55 3.74
N VAL A 29 -40.20 25.25 3.71
CA VAL A 29 -40.24 24.37 4.88
C VAL A 29 -38.96 24.58 5.69
N ASN A 30 -39.07 24.95 6.95
CA ASN A 30 -37.94 25.19 7.85
C ASN A 30 -38.03 24.37 9.16
N SER A 31 -38.98 23.45 9.25
CA SER A 31 -39.16 22.55 10.39
C SER A 31 -39.27 21.10 9.93
N ALA A 32 -38.56 20.21 10.63
CA ALA A 32 -38.59 18.76 10.43
C ALA A 32 -39.82 18.06 11.05
N ALA A 33 -40.62 18.81 11.83
CA ALA A 33 -41.80 18.27 12.51
C ALA A 33 -42.94 17.95 11.52
N ASP A 34 -43.90 17.12 11.96
CA ASP A 34 -45.11 16.75 11.21
C ASP A 34 -46.37 17.37 11.83
N ALA A 35 -46.44 18.69 11.86
CA ALA A 35 -47.59 19.43 12.39
C ALA A 35 -48.57 19.80 11.27
N GLY A 36 -49.87 19.76 11.55
CA GLY A 36 -50.91 20.32 10.66
C GLY A 36 -51.14 21.83 10.88
N GLY A 37 -52.09 22.41 10.16
CA GLY A 37 -52.53 23.81 10.34
C GLY A 37 -51.93 24.81 9.34
N THR A 38 -51.87 26.08 9.71
CA THR A 38 -51.32 27.17 8.88
C THR A 38 -49.81 27.31 9.06
N CYS A 39 -49.12 27.84 8.05
CA CYS A 39 -47.68 28.16 8.08
C CYS A 39 -47.46 29.55 8.72
N PRO A 40 -47.06 29.67 10.00
CA PRO A 40 -47.03 30.92 10.77
C PRO A 40 -45.76 31.76 10.55
N GLY A 41 -45.05 31.61 9.43
CA GLY A 41 -43.86 32.41 9.08
C GLY A 41 -42.57 32.11 9.86
N ALA A 42 -42.64 31.74 11.14
CA ALA A 42 -41.47 31.40 11.95
C ALA A 42 -41.08 29.90 11.88
N THR A 43 -42.05 28.99 11.89
CA THR A 43 -41.85 27.53 11.81
C THR A 43 -42.89 26.89 10.90
N CYS A 44 -42.47 26.37 9.75
CA CYS A 44 -43.33 25.80 8.73
C CYS A 44 -42.89 24.38 8.40
N THR A 45 -43.78 23.42 8.67
CA THR A 45 -43.58 22.00 8.33
C THR A 45 -44.02 21.72 6.89
N LEU A 46 -43.61 20.58 6.33
CA LEU A 46 -44.01 20.17 4.98
C LEU A 46 -45.54 20.06 4.83
N ARG A 47 -46.22 19.49 5.83
CA ARG A 47 -47.68 19.36 5.80
C ARG A 47 -48.39 20.72 5.79
N GLN A 48 -47.92 21.67 6.60
CA GLN A 48 -48.43 23.04 6.61
C GLN A 48 -48.15 23.77 5.29
N ALA A 49 -46.96 23.59 4.70
CA ALA A 49 -46.61 24.20 3.42
C ALA A 49 -47.52 23.69 2.29
N ILE A 50 -47.79 22.37 2.23
CA ILE A 50 -48.72 21.77 1.24
C ILE A 50 -50.14 22.30 1.41
N ALA A 51 -50.60 22.45 2.65
CA ALA A 51 -51.92 23.00 2.96
C ALA A 51 -52.04 24.47 2.53
N ALA A 52 -51.00 25.28 2.80
CA ALA A 52 -50.96 26.71 2.49
C ALA A 52 -50.73 27.03 1.01
N ALA A 53 -50.07 26.15 0.26
CA ALA A 53 -49.76 26.35 -1.14
C ALA A 53 -51.02 26.50 -2.02
N ALA A 54 -50.99 27.48 -2.92
CA ALA A 54 -51.92 27.60 -4.03
C ALA A 54 -51.54 26.66 -5.18
N SER A 55 -52.46 26.45 -6.12
CA SER A 55 -52.19 25.65 -7.32
C SER A 55 -51.14 26.33 -8.19
N GLY A 56 -50.05 25.62 -8.49
CA GLY A 56 -48.91 26.10 -9.27
C GLY A 56 -47.70 26.49 -8.43
N ASP A 57 -47.84 26.55 -7.10
CA ASP A 57 -46.76 26.95 -6.20
C ASP A 57 -45.62 25.92 -6.13
N THR A 58 -44.48 26.37 -5.61
CA THR A 58 -43.31 25.54 -5.33
C THR A 58 -43.03 25.51 -3.83
N ILE A 59 -42.76 24.32 -3.29
CA ILE A 59 -42.32 24.10 -1.93
C ILE A 59 -40.83 23.77 -1.95
N ASN A 60 -40.03 24.60 -1.28
CA ASN A 60 -38.60 24.42 -1.05
C ASN A 60 -38.32 24.12 0.42
N PHE A 61 -37.07 23.79 0.74
CA PHE A 61 -36.63 23.47 2.10
C PHE A 61 -35.48 24.38 2.52
N ALA A 62 -35.49 24.79 3.78
CA ALA A 62 -34.40 25.54 4.39
C ALA A 62 -33.14 24.67 4.48
N ALA A 63 -31.98 25.30 4.36
CA ALA A 63 -30.69 24.63 4.51
C ALA A 63 -30.57 23.94 5.89
N GLY A 64 -29.97 22.76 5.92
CA GLY A 64 -29.73 22.00 7.14
C GLY A 64 -30.83 21.02 7.54
N LEU A 65 -31.99 21.00 6.86
CA LEU A 65 -32.97 19.93 7.03
C LEU A 65 -32.48 18.66 6.35
N THR A 66 -32.28 17.59 7.13
CA THR A 66 -31.82 16.29 6.63
C THR A 66 -32.90 15.22 6.62
N THR A 67 -33.89 15.31 7.51
CA THR A 67 -35.00 14.34 7.59
C THR A 67 -36.28 15.00 8.07
N ILE A 68 -37.38 14.75 7.36
CA ILE A 68 -38.76 15.07 7.75
C ILE A 68 -39.43 13.75 8.11
N THR A 69 -39.79 13.61 9.38
CA THR A 69 -40.39 12.37 9.90
C THR A 69 -41.89 12.55 10.07
N LEU A 70 -42.67 11.88 9.22
CA LEU A 70 -44.12 11.85 9.27
C LEU A 70 -44.59 10.87 10.34
N THR A 71 -45.52 11.30 11.17
CA THR A 71 -46.03 10.54 12.34
C THR A 71 -47.54 10.36 12.32
N SER A 72 -48.26 11.17 11.54
CA SER A 72 -49.72 11.24 11.57
C SER A 72 -50.39 10.48 10.42
N ASP A 73 -50.25 10.98 9.19
CA ASP A 73 -50.93 10.45 8.00
C ASP A 73 -50.15 10.76 6.70
N GLU A 74 -50.63 10.28 5.56
CA GLU A 74 -50.12 10.59 4.22
C GLU A 74 -50.17 12.09 3.88
N LEU A 75 -49.33 12.52 2.93
CA LEU A 75 -49.33 13.88 2.39
C LEU A 75 -50.20 13.93 1.13
N LEU A 76 -51.37 14.55 1.25
CA LEU A 76 -52.33 14.69 0.15
C LEU A 76 -51.92 15.82 -0.81
N ILE A 77 -51.78 15.48 -2.10
CA ILE A 77 -51.57 16.43 -3.20
C ILE A 77 -52.83 16.47 -4.05
N ASN A 78 -53.53 17.60 -3.99
CA ASN A 78 -54.84 17.78 -4.64
C ASN A 78 -54.90 18.98 -5.60
N LYS A 79 -53.74 19.56 -5.93
CA LYS A 79 -53.53 20.76 -6.74
C LYS A 79 -52.23 20.63 -7.54
N ASN A 80 -52.04 21.49 -8.55
CA ASN A 80 -50.73 21.55 -9.21
C ASN A 80 -49.70 22.00 -8.19
N LEU A 81 -48.62 21.24 -8.00
CA LEU A 81 -47.66 21.53 -6.94
C LEU A 81 -46.29 20.96 -7.28
N THR A 82 -45.25 21.76 -7.05
CA THR A 82 -43.86 21.32 -7.12
C THR A 82 -43.30 21.22 -5.70
N ILE A 83 -42.73 20.07 -5.34
CA ILE A 83 -41.96 19.86 -4.10
C ILE A 83 -40.52 19.64 -4.51
N ALA A 84 -39.68 20.66 -4.30
CA ALA A 84 -38.28 20.69 -4.71
C ALA A 84 -37.36 20.61 -3.48
N GLY A 85 -36.84 19.41 -3.26
CA GLY A 85 -35.82 19.12 -2.26
C GLY A 85 -34.42 19.62 -2.66
N PRO A 86 -33.52 19.75 -1.69
CA PRO A 86 -32.15 20.22 -1.94
C PRO A 86 -31.25 19.18 -2.63
N GLY A 87 -31.67 17.91 -2.71
CA GLY A 87 -30.92 16.77 -3.23
C GLY A 87 -31.37 15.48 -2.54
N ALA A 88 -31.51 14.37 -3.29
CA ALA A 88 -32.02 13.12 -2.71
C ALA A 88 -31.06 12.52 -1.66
N ASN A 89 -29.76 12.81 -1.78
CA ASN A 89 -28.74 12.49 -0.79
C ASN A 89 -28.75 13.43 0.44
N LEU A 90 -29.53 14.51 0.42
CA LEU A 90 -29.54 15.54 1.46
C LEU A 90 -30.80 15.53 2.32
N LEU A 91 -31.98 15.25 1.74
CA LEU A 91 -33.25 15.30 2.47
C LEU A 91 -34.08 14.03 2.28
N SER A 92 -34.42 13.38 3.38
CA SER A 92 -35.40 12.29 3.44
C SER A 92 -36.76 12.79 3.95
N VAL A 93 -37.84 12.48 3.22
CA VAL A 93 -39.22 12.54 3.70
C VAL A 93 -39.65 11.10 3.95
N GLN A 94 -39.87 10.77 5.22
CA GLN A 94 -40.10 9.39 5.61
C GLN A 94 -41.21 9.25 6.64
N ARG A 95 -41.86 8.09 6.61
CA ARG A 95 -42.73 7.66 7.70
C ARG A 95 -41.89 7.21 8.90
N SER A 96 -42.35 7.54 10.10
CA SER A 96 -41.73 7.11 11.35
C SER A 96 -41.77 5.59 11.53
N ALA A 97 -40.67 5.04 12.06
CA ALA A 97 -40.58 3.63 12.44
C ALA A 97 -41.03 3.37 13.89
N ALA A 98 -41.42 4.41 14.64
CA ALA A 98 -41.84 4.28 16.03
C ALA A 98 -43.07 3.38 16.16
N GLY A 99 -43.07 2.52 17.20
CA GLY A 99 -44.23 1.70 17.53
C GLY A 99 -45.47 2.57 17.77
N GLY A 100 -46.57 2.24 17.09
CA GLY A 100 -47.83 2.99 17.16
C GLY A 100 -48.03 4.05 16.06
N THR A 101 -47.05 4.31 15.18
CA THR A 101 -47.29 5.11 13.97
C THR A 101 -48.27 4.36 13.03
N PRO A 102 -49.35 4.98 12.53
CA PRO A 102 -50.28 4.34 11.60
C PRO A 102 -49.60 3.91 10.31
N ASP A 103 -50.11 2.87 9.64
CA ASP A 103 -49.64 2.47 8.31
C ASP A 103 -50.22 3.46 7.27
N PHE A 104 -49.36 4.25 6.63
CA PHE A 104 -49.70 5.16 5.53
C PHE A 104 -48.58 5.22 4.50
N ARG A 105 -48.95 5.62 3.28
CA ARG A 105 -48.01 5.98 2.21
C ARG A 105 -47.48 7.40 2.38
N ILE A 106 -46.36 7.75 1.76
CA ILE A 106 -45.82 9.11 1.92
C ILE A 106 -46.68 10.14 1.18
N PHE A 107 -46.95 9.94 -0.11
CA PHE A 107 -47.71 10.89 -0.94
C PHE A 107 -48.92 10.23 -1.60
N ASN A 108 -50.08 10.90 -1.52
CA ASN A 108 -51.30 10.51 -2.22
C ASN A 108 -51.75 11.61 -3.20
N ILE A 109 -51.86 11.26 -4.48
CA ILE A 109 -52.32 12.15 -5.55
C ILE A 109 -53.79 11.81 -5.85
N ALA A 110 -54.71 12.52 -5.20
CA ALA A 110 -56.14 12.17 -5.21
C ALA A 110 -57.01 13.01 -6.16
N SER A 111 -56.52 14.14 -6.67
CA SER A 111 -57.26 14.97 -7.64
C SER A 111 -57.02 14.49 -9.07
N THR A 112 -58.05 14.54 -9.92
CA THR A 112 -57.93 14.28 -11.36
C THR A 112 -57.31 15.46 -12.10
N SER A 113 -56.47 15.19 -13.10
CA SER A 113 -55.94 16.19 -14.03
C SER A 113 -55.07 17.29 -13.39
N ILE A 114 -54.28 16.93 -12.38
CA ILE A 114 -53.25 17.82 -11.80
C ILE A 114 -51.84 17.44 -12.27
N ASN A 115 -50.89 18.36 -12.10
CA ASN A 115 -49.46 18.12 -12.25
C ASN A 115 -48.77 18.17 -10.88
N ALA A 116 -48.35 17.02 -10.38
CA ALA A 116 -47.57 16.88 -9.16
C ALA A 116 -46.10 16.61 -9.53
N THR A 117 -45.18 17.46 -9.08
CA THR A 117 -43.74 17.31 -9.34
C THR A 117 -42.98 17.14 -8.04
N PHE A 118 -42.16 16.10 -7.97
CA PHE A 118 -41.23 15.82 -6.87
C PHE A 118 -39.82 15.85 -7.43
N SER A 119 -38.93 16.65 -6.83
CA SER A 119 -37.54 16.69 -7.24
C SER A 119 -36.54 16.73 -6.09
N GLY A 120 -35.39 16.07 -6.23
CA GLY A 120 -34.26 16.23 -5.31
C GLY A 120 -34.55 15.81 -3.87
N LEU A 121 -35.29 14.73 -3.63
CA LEU A 121 -35.58 14.24 -2.29
C LEU A 121 -35.64 12.71 -2.22
N THR A 122 -35.37 12.16 -1.03
CA THR A 122 -35.62 10.76 -0.70
C THR A 122 -37.03 10.59 -0.15
N ILE A 123 -37.79 9.63 -0.66
CA ILE A 123 -39.13 9.22 -0.21
C ILE A 123 -39.00 7.82 0.37
N ALA A 124 -39.09 7.69 1.69
CA ALA A 124 -38.69 6.45 2.33
C ALA A 124 -39.65 5.90 3.39
N ASN A 125 -39.58 4.59 3.56
CA ASN A 125 -40.21 3.84 4.65
C ASN A 125 -41.74 4.00 4.75
N GLY A 126 -42.39 4.51 3.70
CA GLY A 126 -43.84 4.51 3.63
C GLY A 126 -44.36 3.08 3.72
N LYS A 127 -45.45 2.87 4.46
CA LYS A 127 -45.99 1.54 4.72
C LYS A 127 -47.50 1.58 4.58
N SER A 128 -48.00 1.16 3.44
CA SER A 128 -49.42 1.16 3.13
C SER A 128 -50.01 -0.26 3.29
N SER A 129 -51.19 -0.33 3.88
CA SER A 129 -52.05 -1.53 3.81
C SER A 129 -52.78 -1.65 2.47
N GLY A 130 -52.83 -0.57 1.69
CA GLY A 130 -53.30 -0.52 0.29
C GLY A 130 -52.13 -0.41 -0.69
N SER A 131 -52.31 0.36 -1.77
CA SER A 131 -51.31 0.51 -2.85
C SER A 131 -50.41 1.73 -2.68
N GLY A 132 -49.22 1.68 -3.28
CA GLY A 132 -48.30 2.82 -3.40
C GLY A 132 -47.65 3.17 -2.07
N GLY A 133 -46.67 2.39 -1.60
CA GLY A 133 -46.02 2.64 -0.30
C GLY A 133 -45.33 3.99 -0.22
N GLY A 134 -44.63 4.41 -1.29
CA GLY A 134 -44.06 5.75 -1.42
C GLY A 134 -45.08 6.74 -1.98
N ILE A 135 -45.44 6.54 -3.25
CA ILE A 135 -46.38 7.41 -3.99
C ILE A 135 -47.56 6.58 -4.52
N TYR A 136 -48.77 7.08 -4.32
CA TYR A 136 -49.97 6.57 -4.97
C TYR A 136 -50.57 7.64 -5.88
N ASN A 137 -50.67 7.35 -7.18
CA ASN A 137 -51.43 8.13 -8.14
C ASN A 137 -52.73 7.40 -8.50
N ALA A 138 -53.86 7.92 -8.03
CA ALA A 138 -55.17 7.29 -8.13
C ALA A 138 -56.04 7.80 -9.30
N SER A 139 -55.50 8.73 -10.10
CA SER A 139 -56.29 9.57 -11.00
C SER A 139 -55.56 9.82 -12.32
N THR A 140 -56.23 10.44 -13.28
CA THR A 140 -55.69 10.81 -14.61
C THR A 140 -54.58 11.88 -14.59
N SER A 141 -53.96 12.11 -13.44
CA SER A 141 -52.95 13.16 -13.23
C SER A 141 -51.59 12.81 -13.82
N THR A 142 -50.79 13.85 -14.02
CA THR A 142 -49.37 13.76 -14.38
C THR A 142 -48.53 13.85 -13.12
N VAL A 143 -47.71 12.84 -12.87
CA VAL A 143 -46.74 12.80 -11.77
C VAL A 143 -45.33 12.80 -12.35
N ASN A 144 -44.53 13.79 -11.98
CA ASN A 144 -43.12 13.90 -12.37
C ASN A 144 -42.25 13.64 -11.14
N VAL A 145 -41.33 12.69 -11.26
CA VAL A 145 -40.37 12.32 -10.22
C VAL A 145 -38.98 12.45 -10.81
N THR A 146 -38.20 13.42 -10.33
CA THR A 146 -36.92 13.79 -10.96
C THR A 146 -35.79 13.90 -9.93
N ASN A 147 -34.66 13.23 -10.14
CA ASN A 147 -33.53 13.26 -9.19
C ASN A 147 -33.95 12.83 -7.76
N CYS A 148 -34.86 11.87 -7.63
CA CYS A 148 -35.37 11.38 -6.35
C CYS A 148 -34.93 9.94 -6.06
N THR A 149 -34.87 9.60 -4.78
CA THR A 149 -34.69 8.21 -4.33
C THR A 149 -35.98 7.74 -3.66
N LEU A 150 -36.57 6.63 -4.09
CA LEU A 150 -37.68 5.98 -3.38
C LEU A 150 -37.18 4.67 -2.80
N SER A 151 -37.07 4.59 -1.47
CA SER A 151 -36.43 3.45 -0.83
C SER A 151 -37.16 2.89 0.40
N GLY A 152 -37.12 1.56 0.54
CA GLY A 152 -37.69 0.87 1.70
C GLY A 152 -39.22 1.03 1.87
N ASN A 153 -39.92 1.45 0.81
CA ASN A 153 -41.37 1.65 0.86
C ASN A 153 -42.09 0.32 0.65
N GLN A 154 -43.21 0.15 1.35
CA GLN A 154 -43.91 -1.12 1.48
C GLN A 154 -45.40 -0.96 1.20
N ALA A 155 -45.95 -1.78 0.30
CA ALA A 155 -47.38 -1.93 0.04
C ALA A 155 -47.78 -3.39 0.32
N ASN A 156 -48.01 -3.71 1.59
CA ASN A 156 -47.96 -5.08 2.13
C ASN A 156 -48.67 -6.14 1.26
N ILE A 157 -50.01 -6.05 1.16
CA ILE A 157 -50.82 -6.89 0.25
C ILE A 157 -51.23 -6.16 -1.04
N GLY A 158 -50.84 -4.90 -1.17
CA GLY A 158 -51.24 -4.03 -2.27
C GLY A 158 -50.28 -4.07 -3.46
N PHE A 159 -50.41 -3.05 -4.30
CA PHE A 159 -49.61 -2.89 -5.51
C PHE A 159 -48.56 -1.80 -5.30
N GLY A 160 -47.40 -1.91 -5.98
CA GLY A 160 -46.42 -0.82 -6.12
C GLY A 160 -45.81 -0.38 -4.79
N GLY A 161 -44.76 -1.04 -4.34
CA GLY A 161 -44.09 -0.71 -3.08
C GLY A 161 -43.51 0.71 -3.11
N GLY A 162 -42.79 1.03 -4.18
CA GLY A 162 -42.31 2.40 -4.45
C GLY A 162 -43.42 3.30 -4.95
N ILE A 163 -43.97 2.99 -6.13
CA ILE A 163 -44.99 3.80 -6.81
C ILE A 163 -46.11 2.90 -7.32
N THR A 164 -47.35 3.32 -7.08
CA THR A 164 -48.51 2.83 -7.83
C THR A 164 -49.06 3.94 -8.71
N HIS A 165 -49.22 3.62 -9.99
CA HIS A 165 -49.85 4.45 -11.00
C HIS A 165 -51.14 3.79 -11.49
N ASP A 166 -52.23 4.12 -10.82
CA ASP A 166 -53.57 3.57 -11.04
C ASP A 166 -54.49 4.66 -11.60
N SER A 167 -54.18 5.11 -12.81
CA SER A 167 -54.62 6.42 -13.30
C SER A 167 -55.67 6.39 -14.41
N GLY A 168 -56.02 5.22 -14.95
CA GLY A 168 -57.00 5.11 -16.04
C GLY A 168 -56.67 6.00 -17.26
N GLY A 169 -55.38 6.24 -17.53
CA GLY A 169 -54.90 7.10 -18.63
C GLY A 169 -53.99 8.27 -18.23
N GLY A 170 -53.61 8.41 -16.95
CA GLY A 170 -52.65 9.43 -16.51
C GLY A 170 -51.18 9.09 -16.85
N THR A 171 -50.28 10.01 -16.51
CA THR A 171 -48.84 9.93 -16.89
C THR A 171 -47.95 9.93 -15.66
N LEU A 172 -46.96 9.04 -15.63
CA LEU A 172 -45.88 9.02 -14.65
C LEU A 172 -44.53 9.15 -15.37
N ASN A 173 -43.75 10.18 -15.02
CA ASN A 173 -42.39 10.37 -15.53
C ASN A 173 -41.39 10.17 -14.39
N VAL A 174 -40.43 9.27 -14.59
CA VAL A 174 -39.36 8.96 -13.63
C VAL A 174 -38.02 9.23 -14.31
N ILE A 175 -37.30 10.25 -13.83
CA ILE A 175 -36.11 10.78 -14.49
C ILE A 175 -34.97 10.89 -13.48
N ASN A 176 -33.78 10.34 -13.78
CA ASN A 176 -32.61 10.42 -12.89
C ASN A 176 -32.86 9.87 -11.47
N CYS A 177 -33.76 8.90 -11.32
CA CYS A 177 -34.21 8.42 -10.02
C CYS A 177 -33.63 7.05 -9.67
N THR A 178 -33.60 6.76 -8.37
CA THR A 178 -33.37 5.41 -7.85
C THR A 178 -34.61 4.90 -7.13
N LEU A 179 -35.14 3.76 -7.55
CA LEU A 179 -36.18 3.04 -6.79
C LEU A 179 -35.55 1.75 -6.26
N SER A 180 -35.38 1.65 -4.93
CA SER A 180 -34.67 0.51 -4.35
C SER A 180 -35.21 -0.05 -3.05
N GLY A 181 -35.08 -1.37 -2.86
CA GLY A 181 -35.48 -2.03 -1.62
C GLY A 181 -36.96 -1.89 -1.28
N ASN A 182 -37.82 -1.57 -2.27
CA ASN A 182 -39.25 -1.45 -2.04
C ASN A 182 -39.94 -2.82 -2.16
N THR A 183 -41.00 -3.03 -1.38
CA THR A 183 -41.67 -4.33 -1.28
C THR A 183 -43.18 -4.22 -1.46
N ALA A 184 -43.81 -5.15 -2.18
CA ALA A 184 -45.27 -5.18 -2.28
C ALA A 184 -45.83 -6.58 -2.58
N GLY A 185 -47.15 -6.71 -2.48
CA GLY A 185 -47.87 -7.90 -2.94
C GLY A 185 -47.68 -8.15 -4.44
N PHE A 186 -47.68 -7.08 -5.25
CA PHE A 186 -47.31 -7.07 -6.68
C PHE A 186 -46.50 -5.79 -6.97
N ALA A 187 -45.53 -5.84 -7.88
CA ALA A 187 -44.71 -4.66 -8.21
C ALA A 187 -43.97 -4.10 -6.99
N GLY A 188 -42.83 -4.67 -6.63
CA GLY A 188 -41.99 -4.12 -5.57
C GLY A 188 -41.63 -2.65 -5.84
N GLY A 189 -41.22 -2.34 -7.08
CA GLY A 189 -40.91 -0.98 -7.53
C GLY A 189 -42.14 -0.20 -8.01
N ILE A 190 -42.54 -0.39 -9.28
CA ILE A 190 -43.60 0.37 -9.96
C ILE A 190 -44.73 -0.54 -10.43
N PHE A 191 -45.96 -0.22 -10.04
CA PHE A 191 -47.16 -0.80 -10.62
C PHE A 191 -47.83 0.19 -11.58
N ASN A 192 -48.05 -0.21 -12.83
CA ASN A 192 -48.80 0.56 -13.83
C ASN A 192 -50.12 -0.13 -14.17
N ASN A 193 -51.24 0.57 -14.00
CA ASN A 193 -52.56 0.08 -14.37
C ASN A 193 -53.24 1.04 -15.35
N SER A 194 -53.31 0.64 -16.62
CA SER A 194 -53.95 1.38 -17.72
C SER A 194 -53.43 2.82 -17.93
N GLY A 195 -52.23 3.14 -17.43
CA GLY A 195 -51.59 4.46 -17.56
C GLY A 195 -50.34 4.43 -18.43
N THR A 196 -49.73 5.61 -18.62
CA THR A 196 -48.44 5.77 -19.31
C THR A 196 -47.33 6.03 -18.31
N VAL A 197 -46.25 5.25 -18.37
CA VAL A 197 -45.04 5.40 -17.54
C VAL A 197 -43.84 5.60 -18.46
N THR A 198 -43.07 6.66 -18.22
CA THR A 198 -41.79 6.91 -18.88
C THR A 198 -40.67 6.89 -17.85
N ILE A 199 -39.66 6.06 -18.07
CA ILE A 199 -38.50 5.90 -17.20
C ILE A 199 -37.26 6.25 -18.01
N THR A 200 -36.52 7.28 -17.59
CA THR A 200 -35.34 7.76 -18.28
C THR A 200 -34.18 7.92 -17.31
N ASN A 201 -32.97 7.49 -17.69
CA ASN A 201 -31.76 7.69 -16.89
C ASN A 201 -31.94 7.24 -15.43
N SER A 202 -32.63 6.12 -15.19
CA SER A 202 -33.04 5.74 -13.83
C SER A 202 -32.62 4.32 -13.49
N THR A 203 -32.41 4.08 -12.20
CA THR A 203 -32.02 2.78 -11.65
C THR A 203 -33.15 2.20 -10.79
N ILE A 204 -33.65 1.02 -11.15
CA ILE A 204 -34.66 0.27 -10.38
C ILE A 204 -34.00 -1.00 -9.88
N SER A 205 -33.72 -1.07 -8.57
CA SER A 205 -32.84 -2.12 -8.06
C SER A 205 -33.21 -2.68 -6.70
N GLY A 206 -33.11 -4.00 -6.52
CA GLY A 206 -33.34 -4.65 -5.23
C GLY A 206 -34.79 -4.57 -4.74
N ASN A 207 -35.76 -4.30 -5.61
CA ASN A 207 -37.17 -4.31 -5.24
C ASN A 207 -37.71 -5.74 -5.25
N SER A 208 -38.62 -6.06 -4.34
CA SER A 208 -39.11 -7.43 -4.20
C SER A 208 -40.62 -7.53 -4.08
N THR A 209 -41.17 -8.66 -4.50
CA THR A 209 -42.60 -8.93 -4.39
C THR A 209 -42.86 -10.41 -4.13
N SER A 210 -44.02 -10.70 -3.54
CA SER A 210 -44.48 -12.07 -3.35
C SER A 210 -45.08 -12.70 -4.61
N ASN A 211 -45.58 -11.89 -5.54
CA ASN A 211 -46.17 -12.35 -6.80
C ASN A 211 -45.30 -11.95 -8.00
N ASP A 212 -45.85 -11.26 -9.01
CA ASP A 212 -45.15 -10.94 -10.25
C ASP A 212 -44.62 -9.49 -10.27
N GLY A 213 -43.58 -9.27 -11.07
CA GLY A 213 -43.02 -7.93 -11.30
C GLY A 213 -42.20 -7.44 -10.11
N GLY A 214 -40.99 -7.94 -9.88
CA GLY A 214 -40.17 -7.43 -8.75
C GLY A 214 -39.85 -5.95 -8.89
N GLY A 215 -39.36 -5.54 -10.05
CA GLY A 215 -39.09 -4.14 -10.40
C GLY A 215 -40.34 -3.42 -10.90
N ILE A 216 -40.90 -3.88 -12.02
CA ILE A 216 -42.04 -3.23 -12.69
C ILE A 216 -43.12 -4.26 -13.03
N PHE A 217 -44.37 -3.92 -12.79
CA PHE A 217 -45.54 -4.63 -13.32
C PHE A 217 -46.37 -3.69 -14.19
N SER A 218 -46.68 -4.09 -15.42
CA SER A 218 -47.61 -3.36 -16.30
C SER A 218 -48.88 -4.17 -16.56
N ASN A 219 -50.03 -3.60 -16.19
CA ASN A 219 -51.37 -4.11 -16.44
C ASN A 219 -52.10 -3.18 -17.39
N SER A 220 -52.30 -3.60 -18.63
CA SER A 220 -53.08 -2.86 -19.65
C SER A 220 -52.60 -1.42 -19.94
N GLY A 221 -51.37 -1.05 -19.56
CA GLY A 221 -50.79 0.28 -19.73
C GLY A 221 -49.55 0.27 -20.63
N THR A 222 -48.97 1.46 -20.83
CA THR A 222 -47.74 1.65 -21.61
C THR A 222 -46.58 1.99 -20.70
N VAL A 223 -45.46 1.29 -20.84
CA VAL A 223 -44.19 1.61 -20.17
C VAL A 223 -43.12 1.84 -21.24
N THR A 224 -42.42 2.96 -21.17
CA THR A 224 -41.25 3.26 -22.02
C THR A 224 -40.03 3.45 -21.13
N ILE A 225 -38.95 2.74 -21.44
CA ILE A 225 -37.73 2.70 -20.64
C ILE A 225 -36.55 3.08 -21.54
N THR A 226 -35.82 4.13 -21.19
CA THR A 226 -34.68 4.62 -21.98
C THR A 226 -33.49 4.88 -21.07
N ASN A 227 -32.28 4.50 -21.50
CA ASN A 227 -31.03 4.76 -20.79
C ASN A 227 -31.12 4.38 -19.30
N SER A 228 -31.68 3.22 -18.97
CA SER A 228 -32.02 2.88 -17.58
C SER A 228 -31.49 1.50 -17.19
N THR A 229 -31.41 1.24 -15.89
CA THR A 229 -30.89 -0.03 -15.35
C THR A 229 -31.90 -0.66 -14.40
N ILE A 230 -32.36 -1.86 -14.73
CA ILE A 230 -33.32 -2.66 -13.94
C ILE A 230 -32.60 -3.95 -13.51
N SER A 231 -32.17 -4.00 -12.24
CA SER A 231 -31.27 -5.06 -11.77
C SER A 231 -31.53 -5.52 -10.34
N GLY A 232 -31.24 -6.79 -10.02
CA GLY A 232 -31.33 -7.30 -8.66
C GLY A 232 -32.74 -7.32 -8.07
N ASN A 233 -33.79 -7.14 -8.87
CA ASN A 233 -35.18 -7.20 -8.40
C ASN A 233 -35.67 -8.66 -8.31
N SER A 234 -36.63 -8.94 -7.42
CA SER A 234 -37.03 -10.32 -7.10
C SER A 234 -38.55 -10.56 -7.07
N ALA A 235 -38.99 -11.68 -7.64
CA ALA A 235 -40.36 -12.18 -7.64
C ALA A 235 -40.35 -13.70 -7.30
N THR A 236 -40.21 -14.06 -6.02
CA THR A 236 -39.81 -15.45 -5.63
C THR A 236 -40.71 -16.15 -4.59
N ALA A 237 -41.68 -15.48 -3.96
CA ALA A 237 -42.45 -16.10 -2.86
C ALA A 237 -43.64 -16.98 -3.31
N GLY A 238 -43.97 -17.04 -4.62
CA GLY A 238 -45.25 -17.59 -5.11
C GLY A 238 -45.20 -18.92 -5.87
N GLY A 239 -44.06 -19.61 -6.01
CA GLY A 239 -43.94 -20.89 -6.72
C GLY A 239 -44.25 -20.88 -8.23
N SER A 240 -44.82 -19.80 -8.76
CA SER A 240 -45.09 -19.54 -10.19
C SER A 240 -44.89 -18.06 -10.57
N SER A 241 -44.26 -17.29 -9.68
CA SER A 241 -44.01 -15.86 -9.84
C SER A 241 -43.03 -15.56 -10.98
N SER A 242 -43.35 -14.53 -11.78
CA SER A 242 -42.63 -14.17 -13.00
C SER A 242 -42.20 -12.70 -13.06
N GLY A 243 -41.18 -12.42 -13.89
CA GLY A 243 -40.76 -11.05 -14.17
C GLY A 243 -40.10 -10.37 -12.98
N GLY A 244 -39.01 -10.94 -12.47
CA GLY A 244 -38.23 -10.35 -11.38
C GLY A 244 -37.85 -8.90 -11.68
N GLY A 245 -37.35 -8.62 -12.89
CA GLY A 245 -37.14 -7.27 -13.39
C GLY A 245 -38.44 -6.61 -13.82
N VAL A 246 -39.01 -7.09 -14.93
CA VAL A 246 -40.25 -6.55 -15.52
C VAL A 246 -41.26 -7.66 -15.82
N TYR A 247 -42.50 -7.45 -15.41
CA TYR A 247 -43.64 -8.28 -15.80
C TYR A 247 -44.59 -7.47 -16.69
N ASN A 248 -44.63 -7.82 -17.98
CA ASN A 248 -45.62 -7.30 -18.92
C ASN A 248 -46.80 -8.27 -19.01
N LYS A 249 -47.94 -7.93 -18.40
CA LYS A 249 -49.06 -8.87 -18.28
C LYS A 249 -49.65 -9.22 -19.66
N PRO A 250 -49.67 -10.51 -20.04
CA PRO A 250 -50.24 -10.94 -21.31
C PRO A 250 -51.77 -10.75 -21.35
N GLY A 251 -52.32 -10.51 -22.55
CA GLY A 251 -53.77 -10.46 -22.79
C GLY A 251 -54.50 -9.16 -22.36
N GLY A 252 -53.82 -8.23 -21.68
CA GLY A 252 -54.41 -6.97 -21.20
C GLY A 252 -54.24 -5.75 -22.11
N GLY A 253 -53.57 -5.87 -23.26
CA GLY A 253 -53.22 -4.72 -24.11
C GLY A 253 -52.03 -3.88 -23.59
N SER A 254 -51.28 -4.41 -22.63
CA SER A 254 -50.08 -3.76 -22.08
C SER A 254 -48.92 -3.73 -23.09
N THR A 255 -48.21 -2.60 -23.16
CA THR A 255 -47.04 -2.41 -24.04
C THR A 255 -45.84 -1.97 -23.22
N VAL A 256 -44.70 -2.64 -23.39
CA VAL A 256 -43.43 -2.20 -22.81
C VAL A 256 -42.41 -2.00 -23.92
N ASN A 257 -41.88 -0.78 -24.00
CA ASN A 257 -40.84 -0.38 -24.94
C ASN A 257 -39.53 -0.14 -24.18
N ALA A 258 -38.40 -0.62 -24.72
CA ALA A 258 -37.09 -0.32 -24.15
C ALA A 258 -36.08 0.11 -25.22
N ARG A 259 -35.25 1.09 -24.90
CA ARG A 259 -34.09 1.51 -25.68
C ARG A 259 -32.89 1.70 -24.75
N ASN A 260 -31.71 1.28 -25.19
CA ASN A 260 -30.46 1.55 -24.49
C ASN A 260 -30.50 1.21 -22.98
N THR A 261 -31.15 0.11 -22.62
CA THR A 261 -31.51 -0.21 -21.22
C THR A 261 -30.95 -1.57 -20.82
N VAL A 262 -30.45 -1.67 -19.60
CA VAL A 262 -30.02 -2.92 -18.97
C VAL A 262 -31.19 -3.51 -18.17
N ILE A 263 -31.58 -4.76 -18.47
CA ILE A 263 -32.54 -5.55 -17.69
C ILE A 263 -31.88 -6.91 -17.40
N ALA A 264 -31.22 -7.03 -16.25
CA ALA A 264 -30.34 -8.15 -15.97
C ALA A 264 -30.15 -8.38 -14.46
N LYS A 265 -29.64 -9.55 -14.07
CA LYS A 265 -29.39 -9.93 -12.66
C LYS A 265 -30.64 -9.92 -11.78
N ASN A 266 -31.84 -9.97 -12.36
CA ASN A 266 -33.07 -10.10 -11.59
C ASN A 266 -33.36 -11.58 -11.29
N THR A 267 -34.27 -11.84 -10.34
CA THR A 267 -34.60 -13.20 -9.90
C THR A 267 -36.10 -13.42 -9.91
N ALA A 268 -36.55 -14.53 -10.48
CA ALA A 268 -37.92 -15.00 -10.37
C ALA A 268 -37.95 -16.51 -10.56
N THR A 269 -39.08 -17.13 -10.21
CA THR A 269 -39.28 -18.57 -10.45
C THR A 269 -39.27 -18.86 -11.96
N ILE A 270 -39.89 -17.98 -12.75
CA ILE A 270 -40.00 -18.08 -14.20
C ILE A 270 -39.68 -16.69 -14.78
N SER A 271 -38.93 -16.60 -15.87
CA SER A 271 -38.65 -15.33 -16.55
C SER A 271 -38.07 -14.23 -15.65
N PRO A 272 -36.83 -14.40 -15.16
CA PRO A 272 -36.23 -13.53 -14.15
C PRO A 272 -36.10 -12.07 -14.58
N ASP A 273 -35.58 -11.77 -15.77
CA ASP A 273 -35.33 -10.39 -16.19
C ASP A 273 -36.55 -9.73 -16.81
N PHE A 274 -37.22 -10.40 -17.76
CA PHE A 274 -38.42 -9.88 -18.40
C PHE A 274 -39.41 -11.00 -18.71
N SER A 275 -40.66 -10.83 -18.30
CA SER A 275 -41.78 -11.73 -18.62
C SER A 275 -42.77 -11.07 -19.57
N GLY A 276 -43.12 -11.78 -20.65
CA GLY A 276 -44.05 -11.30 -21.68
C GLY A 276 -43.34 -10.71 -22.91
N THR A 277 -44.04 -9.84 -23.65
CA THR A 277 -43.50 -9.23 -24.88
C THR A 277 -42.81 -7.90 -24.59
N LEU A 278 -41.55 -7.77 -25.01
CA LEU A 278 -40.78 -6.53 -25.02
C LEU A 278 -40.70 -6.00 -26.47
N THR A 279 -41.17 -4.78 -26.68
CA THR A 279 -40.96 -4.06 -27.95
C THR A 279 -39.62 -3.31 -27.86
N SER A 280 -38.57 -3.91 -28.40
CA SER A 280 -37.25 -3.30 -28.41
C SER A 280 -37.17 -2.15 -29.42
N GLN A 281 -36.51 -1.07 -29.01
CA GLN A 281 -36.11 0.06 -29.83
C GLN A 281 -34.59 0.11 -30.07
N GLY A 282 -33.87 -0.95 -29.69
CA GLY A 282 -32.44 -1.15 -29.94
C GLY A 282 -31.57 -0.89 -28.70
N TYR A 283 -30.33 -1.38 -28.77
CA TYR A 283 -29.25 -1.18 -27.79
C TYR A 283 -29.58 -1.66 -26.37
N ASN A 284 -30.51 -2.59 -26.20
CA ASN A 284 -30.85 -3.13 -24.88
C ASN A 284 -29.94 -4.29 -24.49
N LEU A 285 -29.58 -4.39 -23.21
CA LEU A 285 -28.90 -5.55 -22.65
C LEU A 285 -29.88 -6.34 -21.77
N ILE A 286 -30.25 -7.54 -22.20
CA ILE A 286 -31.13 -8.44 -21.44
C ILE A 286 -30.32 -9.65 -20.95
N GLY A 287 -30.16 -9.78 -19.63
CA GLY A 287 -29.28 -10.77 -19.02
C GLY A 287 -29.76 -12.22 -19.18
N ASN A 288 -31.09 -12.42 -19.21
CA ASN A 288 -31.74 -13.71 -19.37
C ASN A 288 -33.07 -13.51 -20.12
N THR A 289 -33.17 -14.04 -21.33
CA THR A 289 -34.36 -13.90 -22.18
C THR A 289 -35.40 -15.01 -21.99
N SER A 290 -35.27 -15.85 -20.97
CA SER A 290 -36.21 -16.96 -20.74
C SER A 290 -37.63 -16.44 -20.52
N GLY A 291 -38.58 -16.87 -21.36
CA GLY A 291 -39.98 -16.41 -21.37
C GLY A 291 -40.18 -14.93 -21.74
N THR A 292 -39.15 -14.27 -22.29
CA THR A 292 -39.26 -12.98 -22.97
C THR A 292 -39.50 -13.21 -24.45
N THR A 293 -40.51 -12.53 -25.02
CA THR A 293 -40.66 -12.39 -26.47
C THR A 293 -40.17 -11.00 -26.87
N ILE A 294 -39.10 -10.90 -27.68
CA ILE A 294 -38.57 -9.60 -28.11
C ILE A 294 -39.04 -9.32 -29.54
N THR A 295 -39.67 -8.17 -29.75
CA THR A 295 -40.14 -7.67 -31.04
C THR A 295 -39.54 -6.27 -31.31
N GLY A 296 -39.86 -5.65 -32.45
CA GLY A 296 -39.33 -4.33 -32.81
C GLY A 296 -37.93 -4.40 -33.43
N THR A 297 -37.11 -3.37 -33.21
CA THR A 297 -35.72 -3.33 -33.70
C THR A 297 -34.77 -3.95 -32.68
N THR A 298 -33.89 -4.83 -33.15
CA THR A 298 -32.91 -5.53 -32.32
C THR A 298 -31.48 -5.05 -32.57
N THR A 299 -31.29 -3.97 -33.33
CA THR A 299 -29.97 -3.37 -33.56
C THR A 299 -29.31 -3.03 -32.22
N GLY A 300 -28.05 -3.44 -32.05
CA GLY A 300 -27.28 -3.19 -30.83
C GLY A 300 -27.75 -3.96 -29.58
N ASN A 301 -28.83 -4.75 -29.66
CA ASN A 301 -29.26 -5.53 -28.50
C ASN A 301 -28.23 -6.60 -28.14
N GLN A 302 -28.02 -6.78 -26.84
CA GLN A 302 -27.15 -7.80 -26.27
C GLN A 302 -28.00 -8.72 -25.40
N LEU A 303 -28.08 -10.00 -25.76
CA LEU A 303 -29.03 -10.94 -25.16
C LEU A 303 -28.29 -12.10 -24.49
N ASN A 304 -28.76 -12.51 -23.31
CA ASN A 304 -28.19 -13.60 -22.51
C ASN A 304 -26.71 -13.38 -22.14
N VAL A 305 -26.33 -12.14 -21.84
CA VAL A 305 -24.97 -11.75 -21.42
C VAL A 305 -24.98 -11.08 -20.05
N ASP A 306 -23.94 -11.29 -19.25
CA ASP A 306 -23.79 -10.59 -17.97
C ASP A 306 -23.38 -9.12 -18.23
N PRO A 307 -24.18 -8.13 -17.78
CA PRO A 307 -23.82 -6.71 -17.90
C PRO A 307 -22.59 -6.30 -17.07
N LYS A 308 -22.04 -7.18 -16.21
CA LYS A 308 -20.94 -6.88 -15.29
C LYS A 308 -21.18 -5.59 -14.49
N LEU A 309 -22.36 -5.47 -13.90
CA LEU A 309 -22.70 -4.36 -13.00
C LEU A 309 -21.97 -4.48 -11.66
N GLY A 310 -21.45 -3.37 -11.16
CA GLY A 310 -21.04 -3.18 -9.77
C GLY A 310 -22.25 -3.08 -8.81
N PRO A 311 -22.02 -2.97 -7.49
CA PRO A 311 -23.10 -2.83 -6.52
C PRO A 311 -23.92 -1.54 -6.72
N LEU A 312 -25.15 -1.50 -6.20
CA LEU A 312 -25.92 -0.26 -6.11
C LEU A 312 -25.30 0.63 -5.04
N GLN A 313 -24.73 1.77 -5.43
CA GLN A 313 -24.05 2.67 -4.50
C GLN A 313 -24.04 4.11 -5.02
N ASN A 314 -23.49 5.02 -4.23
CA ASN A 314 -23.22 6.38 -4.70
C ASN A 314 -22.03 6.36 -5.67
N ASN A 315 -22.25 6.70 -6.94
CA ASN A 315 -21.20 6.81 -7.95
C ASN A 315 -21.04 8.26 -8.49
N GLY A 316 -21.33 9.27 -7.67
CA GLY A 316 -21.04 10.69 -7.98
C GLY A 316 -22.22 11.52 -8.51
N GLY A 317 -23.47 11.01 -8.41
CA GLY A 317 -24.68 11.70 -8.88
C GLY A 317 -25.66 12.06 -7.75
N PRO A 318 -26.84 12.62 -8.10
CA PRO A 318 -27.86 12.98 -7.12
C PRO A 318 -28.55 11.75 -6.50
N THR A 319 -28.46 10.58 -7.13
CA THR A 319 -29.09 9.32 -6.74
C THR A 319 -28.14 8.13 -7.00
N PHE A 320 -28.40 6.96 -6.39
CA PHE A 320 -27.51 5.79 -6.51
C PHE A 320 -27.67 5.06 -7.85
N THR A 321 -26.56 4.56 -8.40
CA THR A 321 -26.53 3.84 -9.68
C THR A 321 -25.79 2.51 -9.55
N HIS A 322 -25.92 1.64 -10.56
CA HIS A 322 -25.00 0.54 -10.79
C HIS A 322 -23.94 0.99 -11.79
N ALA A 323 -22.68 1.06 -11.35
CA ALA A 323 -21.57 1.35 -12.24
C ALA A 323 -21.26 0.14 -13.15
N LEU A 324 -20.83 0.39 -14.39
CA LEU A 324 -20.36 -0.67 -15.29
C LEU A 324 -18.93 -1.08 -14.91
N LEU A 325 -18.66 -2.36 -14.69
CA LEU A 325 -17.30 -2.83 -14.39
C LEU A 325 -16.46 -2.98 -15.65
N SER A 326 -15.14 -2.99 -15.49
CA SER A 326 -14.19 -3.21 -16.59
C SER A 326 -14.54 -4.46 -17.43
N GLY A 327 -14.55 -4.28 -18.76
CA GLY A 327 -14.93 -5.29 -19.73
C GLY A 327 -16.42 -5.63 -19.73
N SER A 328 -17.28 -4.79 -19.14
CA SER A 328 -18.73 -4.88 -19.31
C SER A 328 -19.09 -4.77 -20.79
N PRO A 329 -19.96 -5.65 -21.32
CA PRO A 329 -20.40 -5.55 -22.70
C PRO A 329 -21.35 -4.35 -22.91
N ALA A 330 -21.85 -3.72 -21.84
CA ALA A 330 -22.62 -2.49 -21.92
C ALA A 330 -21.78 -1.24 -22.24
N ILE A 331 -20.45 -1.30 -22.05
CA ILE A 331 -19.55 -0.16 -22.33
C ILE A 331 -19.43 0.05 -23.84
N GLU A 332 -19.67 1.28 -24.31
CA GLU A 332 -19.80 1.65 -25.73
C GLU A 332 -20.83 0.82 -26.52
N GLY A 333 -21.69 0.09 -25.80
CA GLY A 333 -22.66 -0.83 -26.38
C GLY A 333 -23.94 -0.15 -26.85
N GLY A 334 -24.06 1.15 -26.58
CA GLY A 334 -25.31 1.88 -26.53
C GLY A 334 -25.51 2.94 -27.59
N GLU A 335 -26.63 3.64 -27.44
CA GLU A 335 -26.93 4.86 -28.19
C GLU A 335 -27.69 5.84 -27.30
N SER A 336 -27.26 7.10 -27.25
CA SER A 336 -27.71 8.10 -26.27
C SER A 336 -29.21 8.41 -26.36
N SER A 337 -29.80 8.18 -27.53
CA SER A 337 -31.19 8.52 -27.84
C SER A 337 -31.49 10.01 -27.63
N GLY A 338 -30.47 10.87 -27.81
CA GLY A 338 -30.54 12.31 -27.59
C GLY A 338 -30.37 12.77 -26.15
N ALA A 339 -29.98 11.88 -25.22
CA ALA A 339 -29.64 12.25 -23.85
C ALA A 339 -28.23 12.84 -23.78
N ASN A 340 -28.11 14.05 -23.24
CA ASN A 340 -26.82 14.75 -23.08
C ASN A 340 -26.10 14.39 -21.78
N THR A 341 -26.79 13.72 -20.86
CA THR A 341 -26.22 13.27 -19.58
C THR A 341 -26.75 11.90 -19.17
N ASP A 342 -26.00 11.20 -18.32
CA ASP A 342 -26.46 9.99 -17.61
C ASP A 342 -27.27 10.34 -16.34
N GLN A 343 -27.64 9.32 -15.55
CA GLN A 343 -28.39 9.50 -14.29
C GLN A 343 -27.70 10.44 -13.29
N ARG A 344 -26.37 10.49 -13.33
CA ARG A 344 -25.55 11.26 -12.39
C ARG A 344 -25.43 12.72 -12.79
N GLY A 345 -25.84 13.05 -14.02
CA GLY A 345 -25.66 14.36 -14.62
C GLY A 345 -24.30 14.51 -15.32
N PHE A 346 -23.54 13.42 -15.50
CA PHE A 346 -22.31 13.46 -16.30
C PHE A 346 -22.62 13.34 -17.78
N THR A 347 -21.74 13.86 -18.64
CA THR A 347 -21.91 13.92 -20.10
C THR A 347 -22.18 12.54 -20.70
N ARG A 348 -23.01 12.52 -21.75
CA ARG A 348 -23.32 11.38 -22.63
C ARG A 348 -23.55 11.88 -24.06
N PRO A 349 -23.12 11.16 -25.12
CA PRO A 349 -22.21 10.01 -25.09
C PRO A 349 -20.80 10.42 -24.64
N VAL A 350 -20.06 9.46 -24.09
CA VAL A 350 -18.61 9.57 -23.88
C VAL A 350 -17.94 8.42 -24.62
N ASP A 351 -17.60 8.69 -25.88
CA ASP A 351 -16.92 7.71 -26.74
C ASP A 351 -15.45 7.55 -26.31
N THR A 352 -15.12 6.34 -25.86
CA THR A 352 -13.76 5.91 -25.55
C THR A 352 -13.08 5.37 -26.81
N PRO A 353 -12.08 6.06 -27.40
CA PRO A 353 -11.51 5.66 -28.70
C PRO A 353 -10.85 4.28 -28.76
N ALA A 354 -10.59 3.66 -27.60
CA ALA A 354 -9.99 2.35 -27.46
C ALA A 354 -11.01 1.19 -27.49
N ILE A 355 -12.31 1.47 -27.41
CA ILE A 355 -13.39 0.48 -27.44
C ILE A 355 -14.24 0.75 -28.68
N THR A 356 -14.55 -0.30 -29.45
CA THR A 356 -15.36 -0.14 -30.66
C THR A 356 -16.83 -0.03 -30.29
N ASN A 357 -17.47 1.06 -30.73
CA ASN A 357 -18.90 1.28 -30.56
C ASN A 357 -19.72 0.14 -31.18
N ALA A 358 -20.86 -0.16 -30.57
CA ALA A 358 -21.85 -1.06 -31.18
C ALA A 358 -22.24 -0.58 -32.59
N THR A 359 -22.63 -1.50 -33.47
CA THR A 359 -23.05 -1.15 -34.83
C THR A 359 -24.22 -0.17 -34.79
N GLY A 360 -23.98 1.04 -35.31
CA GLY A 360 -24.94 2.15 -35.30
C GLY A 360 -25.05 2.89 -33.96
N GLY A 361 -24.24 2.55 -32.96
CA GLY A 361 -24.16 3.26 -31.68
C GLY A 361 -23.35 4.56 -31.80
N ASP A 362 -23.47 5.43 -30.80
CA ASP A 362 -22.85 6.76 -30.75
C ASP A 362 -21.73 6.90 -29.71
N GLY A 363 -21.27 5.78 -29.15
CA GLY A 363 -20.31 5.75 -28.05
C GLY A 363 -20.97 6.01 -26.69
N SER A 364 -22.27 5.77 -26.58
CA SER A 364 -22.94 5.71 -25.28
C SER A 364 -22.81 4.32 -24.67
N ASP A 365 -22.89 4.26 -23.35
CA ASP A 365 -23.10 3.00 -22.64
C ASP A 365 -24.57 2.60 -22.60
N ILE A 366 -24.82 1.29 -22.51
CA ILE A 366 -26.16 0.75 -22.23
C ILE A 366 -26.50 0.94 -20.74
N GLY A 367 -27.63 1.58 -20.46
CA GLY A 367 -28.19 1.73 -19.12
C GLY A 367 -28.05 3.14 -18.53
N ALA A 368 -28.28 3.24 -17.21
CA ALA A 368 -28.37 4.51 -16.48
C ALA A 368 -27.02 5.20 -16.20
N TYR A 369 -25.93 4.49 -16.45
CA TYR A 369 -24.57 4.91 -16.12
C TYR A 369 -23.77 5.08 -17.40
N GLU A 370 -23.05 6.21 -17.52
CA GLU A 370 -22.08 6.47 -18.57
C GLU A 370 -20.66 6.51 -18.02
N VAL A 371 -19.82 5.54 -18.36
CA VAL A 371 -18.38 5.56 -18.06
C VAL A 371 -17.80 6.88 -18.58
N GLN A 372 -17.20 7.64 -17.68
CA GLN A 372 -16.54 8.89 -18.04
C GLN A 372 -15.10 8.57 -18.45
N ALA A 373 -14.53 9.39 -19.34
CA ALA A 373 -13.19 9.17 -19.90
C ALA A 373 -12.07 9.07 -18.85
N ASP A 374 -12.32 9.53 -17.62
CA ASP A 374 -11.42 9.51 -16.46
C ASP A 374 -11.80 8.48 -15.36
N GLN A 375 -12.94 7.78 -15.46
CA GLN A 375 -13.52 6.92 -14.43
C GLN A 375 -14.04 5.58 -14.99
N LEU A 376 -13.16 4.57 -15.11
CA LEU A 376 -13.58 3.16 -15.25
C LEU A 376 -13.88 2.56 -13.84
N PRO A 377 -15.10 2.07 -13.54
CA PRO A 377 -15.48 1.55 -12.19
C PRO A 377 -14.91 0.16 -11.84
N GLY A 378 -14.34 0.02 -10.62
CA GLY A 378 -13.77 -1.23 -10.08
C GLY A 378 -12.80 -1.08 -8.88
N CYS A 379 -12.43 0.14 -8.51
CA CYS A 379 -11.39 0.41 -7.52
C CYS A 379 -11.82 0.29 -6.07
N GLY A 380 -11.03 -0.42 -5.27
CA GLY A 380 -11.25 -0.49 -3.83
C GLY A 380 -10.64 -1.72 -3.16
N ASN A 381 -10.34 -2.79 -3.90
CA ASN A 381 -9.49 -3.85 -3.36
C ASN A 381 -8.04 -3.57 -3.76
N THR A 382 -7.23 -3.14 -2.79
CA THR A 382 -5.81 -2.85 -2.97
C THR A 382 -4.91 -3.91 -2.30
N ILE A 383 -5.48 -4.98 -1.73
CA ILE A 383 -4.73 -6.01 -1.01
C ILE A 383 -4.67 -7.30 -1.83
N VAL A 384 -3.46 -7.70 -2.18
CA VAL A 384 -3.19 -9.02 -2.76
C VAL A 384 -3.25 -10.07 -1.66
N THR A 385 -4.09 -11.08 -1.83
CA THR A 385 -4.39 -12.08 -0.78
C THR A 385 -3.93 -13.49 -1.15
N ASN A 386 -3.52 -13.71 -2.40
CA ASN A 386 -3.00 -15.00 -2.85
C ASN A 386 -1.94 -14.84 -3.95
N ASN A 387 -1.23 -15.93 -4.21
CA ASN A 387 -0.08 -15.99 -5.12
C ASN A 387 -0.44 -16.35 -6.57
N ASN A 388 -1.72 -16.44 -6.89
CA ASN A 388 -2.16 -16.82 -8.22
C ASN A 388 -1.83 -15.70 -9.22
N ASP A 389 -1.71 -16.06 -10.50
CA ASP A 389 -1.60 -15.07 -11.56
C ASP A 389 -2.94 -14.33 -11.78
N SER A 390 -4.07 -15.06 -11.70
CA SER A 390 -5.41 -14.53 -12.00
C SER A 390 -6.45 -14.96 -10.97
N GLY A 391 -7.65 -14.38 -11.08
CA GLY A 391 -8.77 -14.62 -10.18
C GLY A 391 -8.81 -13.66 -8.97
N PRO A 392 -9.91 -13.64 -8.21
CA PRO A 392 -10.08 -12.73 -7.09
C PRO A 392 -8.92 -12.79 -6.10
N GLY A 393 -8.42 -11.62 -5.69
CA GLY A 393 -7.33 -11.50 -4.73
C GLY A 393 -5.91 -11.69 -5.28
N SER A 394 -5.76 -12.01 -6.58
CA SER A 394 -4.46 -12.09 -7.25
C SER A 394 -3.88 -10.70 -7.53
N LEU A 395 -2.56 -10.59 -7.69
CA LEU A 395 -1.90 -9.31 -8.01
C LEU A 395 -2.47 -8.69 -9.29
N ARG A 396 -2.69 -9.48 -10.35
CA ARG A 396 -3.29 -9.02 -11.60
C ARG A 396 -4.72 -8.55 -11.44
N PHE A 397 -5.52 -9.26 -10.64
CA PHE A 397 -6.89 -8.85 -10.33
C PHE A 397 -6.89 -7.50 -9.60
N ILE A 398 -6.02 -7.35 -8.59
CA ILE A 398 -5.89 -6.09 -7.86
C ILE A 398 -5.44 -4.95 -8.79
N PHE A 399 -4.45 -5.16 -9.67
CA PHE A 399 -4.03 -4.15 -10.66
C PHE A 399 -5.14 -3.70 -11.59
N ALA A 400 -5.89 -4.66 -12.15
CA ALA A 400 -6.98 -4.37 -13.08
C ALA A 400 -8.07 -3.51 -12.41
N ASN A 401 -8.28 -3.72 -11.11
CA ASN A 401 -9.33 -3.06 -10.36
C ASN A 401 -8.87 -1.79 -9.65
N ALA A 402 -7.61 -1.64 -9.23
CA ALA A 402 -7.11 -0.50 -8.46
C ALA A 402 -7.31 0.86 -9.16
N CYS A 403 -7.51 1.94 -8.41
CA CYS A 403 -7.68 3.27 -8.97
C CYS A 403 -6.38 4.00 -9.21
N ASN A 404 -6.47 5.04 -10.04
CA ASN A 404 -5.40 6.01 -10.22
C ASN A 404 -5.03 6.64 -8.87
N GLY A 405 -3.76 6.53 -8.49
CA GLY A 405 -3.18 7.01 -7.24
C GLY A 405 -3.20 6.02 -6.07
N GLU A 406 -3.81 4.83 -6.20
CA GLU A 406 -3.92 3.89 -5.08
C GLU A 406 -2.61 3.16 -4.74
N THR A 407 -2.51 2.72 -3.49
CA THR A 407 -1.42 1.88 -2.99
C THR A 407 -1.87 0.43 -2.87
N ILE A 408 -1.30 -0.44 -3.71
CA ILE A 408 -1.39 -1.89 -3.60
C ILE A 408 -0.47 -2.40 -2.48
N THR A 409 -0.99 -3.28 -1.63
CA THR A 409 -0.28 -3.97 -0.55
C THR A 409 -0.51 -5.48 -0.62
N PHE A 410 0.20 -6.26 0.19
CA PHE A 410 0.13 -7.73 0.20
C PHE A 410 -0.24 -8.23 1.60
N ALA A 411 -1.12 -9.22 1.68
CA ALA A 411 -1.41 -9.92 2.91
C ALA A 411 -0.16 -10.67 3.41
N SER A 412 -0.02 -10.83 4.73
CA SER A 412 1.15 -11.47 5.35
C SER A 412 1.38 -12.92 4.93
N SER A 413 0.36 -13.58 4.37
CA SER A 413 0.46 -14.93 3.81
C SER A 413 1.10 -14.97 2.42
N VAL A 414 1.21 -13.85 1.71
CA VAL A 414 1.72 -13.78 0.34
C VAL A 414 3.24 -13.55 0.37
N VAL A 415 3.98 -14.62 0.70
CA VAL A 415 5.45 -14.63 0.84
C VAL A 415 6.13 -15.74 0.03
N SER A 416 5.40 -16.39 -0.87
CA SER A 416 5.96 -17.24 -1.92
C SER A 416 6.00 -16.50 -3.27
N PRO A 417 6.69 -17.00 -4.31
CA PRO A 417 6.65 -16.35 -5.62
C PRO A 417 5.23 -16.24 -6.20
N ILE A 418 4.96 -15.14 -6.90
CA ILE A 418 3.81 -14.97 -7.81
C ILE A 418 4.31 -15.29 -9.22
N ASN A 419 3.85 -16.40 -9.78
CA ASN A 419 4.24 -16.86 -11.10
C ASN A 419 3.23 -16.36 -12.15
N LEU A 420 3.66 -15.41 -12.98
CA LEU A 420 2.86 -14.86 -14.06
C LEU A 420 2.91 -15.79 -15.28
N THR A 421 1.75 -16.21 -15.75
CA THR A 421 1.55 -17.12 -16.88
C THR A 421 0.82 -16.45 -18.05
N SER A 422 0.03 -15.41 -17.77
CA SER A 422 -0.91 -14.80 -18.71
C SER A 422 -0.45 -13.47 -19.31
N GLY A 423 0.81 -13.07 -19.13
CA GLY A 423 1.38 -11.84 -19.72
C GLY A 423 1.97 -10.86 -18.71
N GLU A 424 2.41 -9.71 -19.22
CA GLU A 424 2.95 -8.60 -18.41
C GLU A 424 1.88 -7.94 -17.52
N LEU A 425 2.33 -7.15 -16.55
CA LEU A 425 1.49 -6.29 -15.70
C LEU A 425 1.60 -4.85 -16.19
N LEU A 426 0.56 -4.39 -16.88
CA LEU A 426 0.47 -3.05 -17.43
C LEU A 426 0.03 -2.03 -16.36
N ILE A 427 0.83 -0.98 -16.16
CA ILE A 427 0.60 0.14 -15.27
C ILE A 427 0.32 1.38 -16.12
N ASN A 428 -0.95 1.58 -16.45
CA ASN A 428 -1.45 2.66 -17.31
C ASN A 428 -2.10 3.81 -16.51
N LYS A 429 -2.02 3.77 -15.19
CA LYS A 429 -2.48 4.77 -14.23
C LYS A 429 -1.44 4.95 -13.14
N ALA A 430 -1.39 6.11 -12.49
CA ALA A 430 -0.52 6.33 -11.33
C ALA A 430 -0.86 5.32 -10.24
N MET A 431 0.13 4.72 -9.60
CA MET A 431 -0.09 3.84 -8.45
C MET A 431 1.17 3.57 -7.65
N THR A 432 0.98 3.14 -6.41
CA THR A 432 2.04 2.62 -5.54
C THR A 432 1.87 1.12 -5.35
N ILE A 433 2.96 0.36 -5.41
CA ILE A 433 3.02 -1.06 -5.07
C ILE A 433 3.99 -1.19 -3.90
N SER A 434 3.48 -1.65 -2.76
CA SER A 434 4.25 -1.84 -1.53
C SER A 434 4.32 -3.32 -1.17
N GLY A 435 5.41 -3.95 -1.60
CA GLY A 435 5.73 -5.34 -1.32
C GLY A 435 6.17 -5.59 0.13
N PRO A 436 6.08 -6.84 0.62
CA PRO A 436 6.45 -7.19 1.98
C PRO A 436 7.97 -7.14 2.24
N GLY A 437 8.80 -7.11 1.19
CA GLY A 437 10.26 -7.13 1.25
C GLY A 437 10.84 -7.93 0.08
N ALA A 438 11.92 -7.44 -0.53
CA ALA A 438 12.52 -8.10 -1.70
C ALA A 438 13.05 -9.51 -1.39
N ASN A 439 13.46 -9.78 -0.15
CA ASN A 439 13.84 -11.12 0.30
C ASN A 439 12.65 -12.04 0.57
N LEU A 440 11.41 -11.55 0.51
CA LEU A 440 10.19 -12.29 0.87
C LEU A 440 9.31 -12.59 -0.34
N LEU A 441 9.15 -11.65 -1.28
CA LEU A 441 8.20 -11.83 -2.38
C LEU A 441 8.85 -11.58 -3.75
N THR A 442 8.81 -12.62 -4.57
CA THR A 442 9.20 -12.55 -5.98
C THR A 442 7.96 -12.48 -6.87
N VAL A 443 7.92 -11.50 -7.79
CA VAL A 443 7.00 -11.47 -8.92
C VAL A 443 7.81 -11.83 -10.16
N GLN A 444 7.46 -12.94 -10.80
CA GLN A 444 8.25 -13.49 -11.89
C GLN A 444 7.40 -14.02 -13.03
N ARG A 445 7.98 -14.06 -14.23
CA ARG A 445 7.41 -14.81 -15.34
C ARG A 445 7.63 -16.30 -15.09
N ASP A 446 6.59 -17.09 -15.29
CA ASP A 446 6.69 -18.54 -15.23
C ASP A 446 7.38 -19.09 -16.49
N ALA A 447 8.25 -20.08 -16.33
CA ALA A 447 8.94 -20.73 -17.44
C ALA A 447 7.99 -21.42 -18.42
N SER A 448 6.82 -21.87 -17.94
CA SER A 448 5.79 -22.53 -18.75
C SER A 448 4.82 -21.56 -19.44
N ALA A 449 4.98 -20.25 -19.25
CA ALA A 449 4.12 -19.25 -19.88
C ALA A 449 4.18 -19.36 -21.41
N GLY A 450 2.99 -19.32 -22.06
CA GLY A 450 2.85 -19.53 -23.50
C GLY A 450 3.42 -18.42 -24.40
N SER A 451 3.84 -17.29 -23.81
CA SER A 451 4.43 -16.15 -24.51
C SER A 451 5.61 -15.55 -23.74
N ASN A 452 6.48 -14.86 -24.48
CA ASN A 452 7.60 -14.07 -23.97
C ASN A 452 7.11 -12.68 -23.56
N PHE A 453 7.37 -12.26 -22.32
CA PHE A 453 6.93 -10.95 -21.82
C PHE A 453 7.78 -10.46 -20.64
N ARG A 454 7.73 -9.14 -20.40
CA ARG A 454 8.32 -8.48 -19.23
C ARG A 454 7.42 -8.53 -18.02
N ILE A 455 7.93 -8.19 -16.83
CA ILE A 455 7.09 -8.21 -15.62
C ILE A 455 6.19 -6.98 -15.54
N PHE A 456 6.76 -5.78 -15.58
CA PHE A 456 6.00 -4.53 -15.48
C PHE A 456 6.20 -3.63 -16.70
N HIS A 457 5.13 -3.02 -17.17
CA HIS A 457 5.16 -2.03 -18.24
C HIS A 457 4.43 -0.77 -17.79
N ILE A 458 5.16 0.34 -17.65
CA ILE A 458 4.65 1.63 -17.19
C ILE A 458 4.35 2.51 -18.40
N THR A 459 3.09 2.85 -18.58
CA THR A 459 2.61 3.68 -19.71
C THR A 459 1.88 4.94 -19.26
N SER A 460 1.62 5.09 -17.96
CA SER A 460 0.94 6.27 -17.40
C SER A 460 1.86 7.48 -17.29
N GLY A 461 1.36 8.69 -17.52
CA GLY A 461 2.07 9.93 -17.19
C GLY A 461 2.11 10.28 -15.68
N GLY A 462 1.48 9.49 -14.82
CA GLY A 462 1.49 9.69 -13.37
C GLY A 462 2.76 9.15 -12.68
N PHE A 463 2.98 9.54 -11.41
CA PHE A 463 4.07 9.00 -10.60
C PHE A 463 3.74 7.59 -10.12
N ASN A 464 4.56 6.61 -10.52
CA ASN A 464 4.43 5.22 -10.10
C ASN A 464 5.53 4.83 -9.13
N PHE A 465 5.18 4.08 -8.10
CA PHE A 465 6.11 3.64 -7.07
C PHE A 465 6.06 2.11 -6.95
N ILE A 466 7.22 1.46 -6.96
CA ILE A 466 7.36 0.01 -6.71
C ILE A 466 8.36 -0.18 -5.59
N SER A 467 7.98 -0.89 -4.53
CA SER A 467 8.86 -1.12 -3.38
C SER A 467 8.80 -2.53 -2.85
N GLY A 468 9.91 -3.02 -2.29
CA GLY A 468 9.95 -4.26 -1.51
C GLY A 468 9.61 -5.54 -2.27
N LEU A 469 9.98 -5.64 -3.56
CA LEU A 469 9.75 -6.83 -4.39
C LEU A 469 11.03 -7.32 -5.05
N THR A 470 11.12 -8.64 -5.28
CA THR A 470 11.97 -9.17 -6.36
C THR A 470 11.19 -9.21 -7.66
N ILE A 471 11.79 -8.73 -8.75
CA ILE A 471 11.23 -8.69 -10.10
C ILE A 471 12.13 -9.54 -11.00
N ALA A 472 11.64 -10.69 -11.47
CA ALA A 472 12.53 -11.68 -12.06
C ALA A 472 12.00 -12.41 -13.30
N ASN A 473 12.95 -12.95 -14.07
CA ASN A 473 12.72 -13.86 -15.20
C ASN A 473 11.85 -13.32 -16.34
N GLY A 474 11.59 -12.00 -16.38
CA GLY A 474 10.95 -11.38 -17.54
C GLY A 474 11.84 -11.57 -18.77
N ASN A 475 11.22 -11.90 -19.89
CA ASN A 475 11.92 -12.33 -21.11
C ASN A 475 11.12 -11.93 -22.36
N PRO A 476 10.85 -10.63 -22.62
CA PRO A 476 10.25 -10.20 -23.87
C PRO A 476 11.26 -10.24 -25.04
N ASP A 477 10.73 -10.34 -26.26
CA ASP A 477 11.54 -10.27 -27.48
C ASP A 477 11.97 -8.82 -27.85
N ASP A 478 11.51 -7.82 -27.09
CA ASP A 478 11.75 -6.39 -27.31
C ASP A 478 12.57 -5.72 -26.17
N VAL A 479 12.06 -4.68 -25.49
CA VAL A 479 12.78 -3.83 -24.53
C VAL A 479 12.29 -4.06 -23.09
N GLY A 480 13.17 -3.85 -22.11
CA GLY A 480 12.79 -3.83 -20.69
C GLY A 480 12.40 -5.20 -20.15
N GLY A 481 13.37 -6.05 -19.80
CA GLY A 481 13.08 -7.43 -19.39
C GLY A 481 12.29 -7.51 -18.09
N GLY A 482 12.75 -6.83 -17.03
CA GLY A 482 12.01 -6.72 -15.78
C GLY A 482 10.94 -5.63 -15.87
N ILE A 483 11.36 -4.41 -16.18
CA ILE A 483 10.51 -3.22 -16.22
C ILE A 483 10.76 -2.44 -17.51
N TYR A 484 9.68 -2.02 -18.18
CA TYR A 484 9.73 -1.01 -19.23
C TYR A 484 8.98 0.27 -18.79
N ASN A 485 9.68 1.40 -18.73
CA ASN A 485 9.15 2.72 -18.42
C ASN A 485 9.08 3.56 -19.72
N GLN A 486 7.87 3.73 -20.26
CA GLN A 486 7.61 4.30 -21.57
C GLN A 486 7.59 5.84 -21.58
N PHE A 487 7.80 6.45 -22.75
CA PHE A 487 7.81 7.88 -22.99
C PHE A 487 6.72 8.65 -22.21
N GLY A 488 7.12 9.68 -21.48
CA GLY A 488 6.23 10.54 -20.70
C GLY A 488 5.85 10.00 -19.32
N SER A 489 6.27 8.79 -18.95
CA SER A 489 5.98 8.20 -17.63
C SER A 489 7.01 8.52 -16.55
N SER A 490 6.64 8.27 -15.29
CA SER A 490 7.51 8.43 -14.12
C SER A 490 7.44 7.20 -13.21
N LEU A 491 8.61 6.68 -12.81
CA LEU A 491 8.76 5.48 -11.99
C LEU A 491 9.76 5.72 -10.85
N THR A 492 9.43 5.28 -9.64
CA THR A 492 10.35 5.16 -8.52
C THR A 492 10.40 3.71 -8.04
N VAL A 493 11.58 3.14 -7.92
CA VAL A 493 11.85 1.78 -7.43
C VAL A 493 12.66 1.88 -6.15
N THR A 494 12.14 1.36 -5.04
CA THR A 494 12.79 1.46 -3.72
C THR A 494 12.87 0.11 -3.00
N GLY A 495 14.07 -0.30 -2.59
CA GLY A 495 14.22 -1.55 -1.84
C GLY A 495 13.82 -2.79 -2.63
N CYS A 496 14.01 -2.79 -3.95
CA CYS A 496 13.66 -3.91 -4.84
C CYS A 496 14.91 -4.65 -5.33
N ALA A 497 14.74 -5.93 -5.67
CA ALA A 497 15.75 -6.71 -6.39
C ALA A 497 15.25 -7.01 -7.82
N ILE A 498 15.91 -6.51 -8.85
CA ILE A 498 15.55 -6.76 -10.26
C ILE A 498 16.58 -7.71 -10.82
N SER A 499 16.21 -8.96 -11.06
CA SER A 499 17.20 -10.00 -11.33
C SER A 499 16.80 -11.08 -12.31
N GLY A 500 17.77 -11.56 -13.10
CA GLY A 500 17.57 -12.69 -14.03
C GLY A 500 16.62 -12.37 -15.18
N ASN A 501 16.39 -11.09 -15.49
CA ASN A 501 15.54 -10.69 -16.60
C ASN A 501 16.35 -10.57 -17.90
N PHE A 502 15.73 -10.84 -19.04
CA PHE A 502 16.32 -10.79 -20.37
C PHE A 502 15.51 -9.84 -21.28
N ALA A 503 16.14 -9.09 -22.18
CA ALA A 503 15.47 -8.33 -23.23
C ALA A 503 16.04 -8.67 -24.62
N GLY A 504 15.16 -9.07 -25.54
CA GLY A 504 15.51 -9.53 -26.89
C GLY A 504 15.87 -8.45 -27.92
N SER A 505 15.64 -7.16 -27.62
CA SER A 505 15.96 -6.01 -28.48
C SER A 505 16.56 -4.84 -27.69
N VAL A 506 16.43 -3.60 -28.19
CA VAL A 506 17.09 -2.36 -27.72
C VAL A 506 16.79 -2.06 -26.24
N GLY A 507 17.73 -2.38 -25.35
CA GLY A 507 17.83 -1.70 -24.05
C GLY A 507 17.11 -2.35 -22.87
N GLY A 508 17.84 -2.67 -21.79
CA GLY A 508 17.30 -2.69 -20.42
C GLY A 508 16.88 -4.06 -19.91
N GLY A 509 17.78 -5.05 -19.93
CA GLY A 509 17.48 -6.40 -19.41
C GLY A 509 16.77 -6.36 -18.05
N GLY A 510 17.23 -5.50 -17.13
CA GLY A 510 16.51 -5.15 -15.91
C GLY A 510 15.44 -4.07 -16.14
N ILE A 511 15.86 -2.84 -16.45
CA ILE A 511 14.99 -1.67 -16.64
C ILE A 511 15.29 -1.00 -17.98
N ALA A 512 14.26 -0.76 -18.79
CA ALA A 512 14.33 0.15 -19.93
C ALA A 512 13.56 1.44 -19.60
N ASN A 513 14.20 2.61 -19.74
CA ASN A 513 13.62 3.93 -19.53
C ASN A 513 13.75 4.76 -20.82
N ILE A 514 12.64 4.93 -21.55
CA ILE A 514 12.67 5.53 -22.89
C ILE A 514 11.80 6.77 -22.90
N GLY A 515 12.40 7.97 -22.94
CA GLY A 515 11.68 9.25 -22.93
C GLY A 515 10.95 9.54 -21.63
N ALA A 516 11.38 8.91 -20.53
CA ALA A 516 10.66 8.85 -19.25
C ALA A 516 11.58 9.21 -18.08
N THR A 517 11.03 9.29 -16.86
CA THR A 517 11.81 9.48 -15.63
C THR A 517 11.80 8.23 -14.76
N ALA A 518 12.97 7.73 -14.36
CA ALA A 518 13.08 6.65 -13.39
C ALA A 518 13.99 7.03 -12.21
N THR A 519 13.60 6.66 -11.00
CA THR A 519 14.39 6.81 -9.77
C THR A 519 14.57 5.43 -9.13
N VAL A 520 15.79 5.05 -8.77
CA VAL A 520 16.13 3.76 -8.16
C VAL A 520 16.87 4.01 -6.85
N ILE A 521 16.32 3.51 -5.74
CA ILE A 521 16.81 3.78 -4.38
C ILE A 521 16.95 2.47 -3.61
N ASN A 522 18.05 2.29 -2.86
CA ASN A 522 18.25 1.14 -1.97
C ASN A 522 18.01 -0.23 -2.63
N SER A 523 18.26 -0.34 -3.94
CA SER A 523 17.84 -1.47 -4.77
C SER A 523 19.03 -2.19 -5.41
N THR A 524 18.80 -3.44 -5.80
CA THR A 524 19.81 -4.25 -6.50
C THR A 524 19.30 -4.63 -7.89
N ILE A 525 20.07 -4.31 -8.94
CA ILE A 525 19.80 -4.74 -10.32
C ILE A 525 20.89 -5.71 -10.71
N SER A 526 20.59 -7.01 -10.81
CA SER A 526 21.63 -8.02 -10.96
C SER A 526 21.32 -9.21 -11.85
N GLY A 527 22.31 -9.69 -12.60
CA GLY A 527 22.16 -10.88 -13.43
C GLY A 527 21.15 -10.71 -14.57
N ASN A 528 20.84 -9.47 -14.96
CA ASN A 528 19.96 -9.20 -16.09
C ASN A 528 20.77 -9.15 -17.38
N SER A 529 20.14 -9.47 -18.50
CA SER A 529 20.83 -9.56 -19.78
C SER A 529 20.03 -9.01 -20.95
N THR A 530 20.71 -8.67 -22.04
CA THR A 530 20.08 -8.21 -23.27
C THR A 530 20.91 -8.60 -24.47
N SER A 531 20.25 -8.83 -25.60
CA SER A 531 20.88 -9.03 -26.90
C SER A 531 21.40 -7.73 -27.54
N THR A 532 21.34 -6.59 -26.87
CA THR A 532 21.84 -5.31 -27.41
C THR A 532 22.67 -4.53 -26.39
N SER A 533 22.07 -3.58 -25.68
CA SER A 533 22.69 -2.55 -24.85
C SER A 533 21.95 -2.41 -23.52
N GLY A 534 22.63 -2.03 -22.43
CA GLY A 534 21.95 -1.81 -21.14
C GLY A 534 21.46 -3.09 -20.48
N GLY A 535 22.36 -4.02 -20.13
CA GLY A 535 21.98 -5.30 -19.50
C GLY A 535 21.20 -5.08 -18.19
N GLY A 536 21.66 -4.16 -17.34
CA GLY A 536 20.95 -3.75 -16.13
C GLY A 536 19.91 -2.68 -16.44
N VAL A 537 20.36 -1.51 -16.89
CA VAL A 537 19.54 -0.34 -17.18
C VAL A 537 19.84 0.20 -18.58
N ALA A 538 18.81 0.50 -19.35
CA ALA A 538 18.93 1.33 -20.55
C ALA A 538 18.11 2.60 -20.38
N ASN A 539 18.71 3.74 -20.70
CA ASN A 539 18.07 5.04 -20.74
C ASN A 539 18.22 5.65 -22.13
N ALA A 540 17.16 6.18 -22.72
CA ALA A 540 17.24 6.95 -23.96
C ALA A 540 16.21 8.07 -23.92
N PHE A 541 16.58 9.30 -24.30
CA PHE A 541 15.69 10.49 -24.27
C PHE A 541 15.04 10.81 -22.91
N GLY A 542 15.40 10.10 -21.83
CA GLY A 542 14.80 10.21 -20.50
C GLY A 542 15.84 10.50 -19.41
N THR A 543 15.40 10.52 -18.15
CA THR A 543 16.28 10.70 -16.99
C THR A 543 16.21 9.50 -16.04
N VAL A 544 17.35 9.00 -15.59
CA VAL A 544 17.46 7.97 -14.57
C VAL A 544 18.27 8.50 -13.38
N THR A 545 17.74 8.42 -12.17
CA THR A 545 18.47 8.73 -10.93
C THR A 545 18.65 7.46 -10.12
N ILE A 546 19.87 7.13 -9.72
CA ILE A 546 20.21 5.93 -8.95
C ILE A 546 20.95 6.36 -7.69
N THR A 547 20.37 6.05 -6.54
CA THR A 547 20.90 6.40 -5.22
C THR A 547 21.02 5.14 -4.37
N ASN A 548 22.13 4.97 -3.63
CA ASN A 548 22.31 3.87 -2.69
C ASN A 548 21.98 2.49 -3.29
N SER A 549 22.38 2.24 -4.53
CA SER A 549 21.94 1.04 -5.24
C SER A 549 23.11 0.29 -5.86
N THR A 550 22.95 -1.02 -6.01
CA THR A 550 23.96 -1.92 -6.54
C THR A 550 23.51 -2.44 -7.91
N ILE A 551 24.32 -2.24 -8.95
CA ILE A 551 24.09 -2.76 -10.30
C ILE A 551 25.22 -3.72 -10.63
N SER A 552 24.92 -5.03 -10.61
CA SER A 552 25.98 -6.05 -10.64
C SER A 552 25.69 -7.29 -11.46
N GLY A 553 26.69 -7.79 -12.20
CA GLY A 553 26.54 -9.06 -12.92
C GLY A 553 25.60 -8.99 -14.12
N ASN A 554 25.27 -7.79 -14.62
CA ASN A 554 24.40 -7.65 -15.78
C ASN A 554 25.21 -7.74 -17.08
N SER A 555 24.58 -8.19 -18.17
CA SER A 555 25.28 -8.50 -19.43
C SER A 555 24.61 -7.93 -20.68
N ALA A 556 25.41 -7.44 -21.62
CA ALA A 556 24.97 -7.04 -22.96
C ALA A 556 25.68 -7.93 -24.00
N THR A 557 24.94 -8.84 -24.64
CA THR A 557 25.48 -9.97 -25.42
C THR A 557 25.24 -9.87 -26.94
N GLY A 558 24.81 -8.72 -27.45
CA GLY A 558 24.44 -8.51 -28.87
C GLY A 558 25.55 -8.60 -29.89
N SER A 559 25.33 -8.15 -31.13
CA SER A 559 26.38 -8.04 -32.17
C SER A 559 26.62 -6.61 -32.69
N GLY A 560 26.09 -5.57 -32.02
CA GLY A 560 26.18 -4.15 -32.42
C GLY A 560 27.26 -3.33 -31.67
N THR A 561 27.49 -2.06 -32.04
CA THR A 561 28.49 -1.17 -31.40
C THR A 561 28.05 -0.56 -30.06
N ASP A 562 26.77 -0.72 -29.73
CA ASP A 562 26.16 -0.23 -28.51
C ASP A 562 26.24 -1.33 -27.43
N GLY A 563 26.68 -0.97 -26.22
CA GLY A 563 26.92 -1.87 -25.09
C GLY A 563 26.30 -1.33 -23.79
N GLY A 564 27.01 -1.37 -22.68
CA GLY A 564 26.52 -0.98 -21.35
C GLY A 564 25.95 -2.17 -20.59
N GLY A 565 26.80 -3.13 -20.23
CA GLY A 565 26.36 -4.29 -19.43
C GLY A 565 25.58 -3.88 -18.18
N GLY A 566 26.07 -2.90 -17.44
CA GLY A 566 25.40 -2.30 -16.29
C GLY A 566 24.37 -1.25 -16.74
N ILE A 567 24.83 -0.14 -17.30
CA ILE A 567 24.00 0.99 -17.72
C ILE A 567 24.36 1.42 -19.15
N PHE A 568 23.34 1.61 -19.98
CA PHE A 568 23.45 2.32 -21.25
C PHE A 568 22.65 3.62 -21.21
N ASN A 569 23.29 4.74 -21.51
CA ASN A 569 22.67 6.07 -21.62
C ASN A 569 22.74 6.58 -23.06
N GLY A 570 21.70 6.29 -23.83
CA GLY A 570 21.56 6.70 -25.23
C GLY A 570 21.33 8.20 -25.42
N THR A 571 21.03 8.56 -26.67
CA THR A 571 20.91 9.95 -27.13
C THR A 571 19.98 10.78 -26.25
N SER A 572 20.46 11.95 -25.84
CA SER A 572 19.73 12.93 -25.01
C SER A 572 19.23 12.37 -23.67
N GLY A 573 19.78 11.26 -23.18
CA GLY A 573 19.48 10.72 -21.86
C GLY A 573 20.29 11.37 -20.74
N GLY A 574 19.70 11.54 -19.57
CA GLY A 574 20.37 11.94 -18.33
C GLY A 574 20.47 10.78 -17.34
N VAL A 575 21.63 10.58 -16.71
CA VAL A 575 21.81 9.65 -15.59
C VAL A 575 22.46 10.36 -14.42
N ASN A 576 21.88 10.26 -13.22
CA ASN A 576 22.46 10.77 -11.98
C ASN A 576 22.75 9.61 -11.05
N LEU A 577 24.00 9.49 -10.60
CA LEU A 577 24.47 8.42 -9.71
C LEU A 577 24.93 9.03 -8.39
N THR A 578 24.44 8.51 -7.27
CA THR A 578 24.84 8.94 -5.94
C THR A 578 25.02 7.74 -5.04
N SER A 579 26.17 7.64 -4.35
CA SER A 579 26.43 6.58 -3.36
C SER A 579 26.05 5.18 -3.87
N SER A 580 26.41 4.87 -5.11
CA SER A 580 25.97 3.63 -5.80
C SER A 580 27.17 2.80 -6.28
N THR A 581 26.96 1.51 -6.51
CA THR A 581 28.03 0.59 -6.93
C THR A 581 27.65 -0.12 -8.23
N ILE A 582 28.39 0.12 -9.30
CA ILE A 582 28.21 -0.48 -10.63
C ILE A 582 29.43 -1.36 -10.92
N THR A 583 29.26 -2.69 -10.83
CA THR A 583 30.40 -3.61 -10.83
C THR A 583 30.09 -4.97 -11.45
N ASN A 584 31.10 -5.74 -11.85
CA ASN A 584 30.94 -7.10 -12.40
C ASN A 584 29.98 -7.21 -13.59
N ASN A 585 29.66 -6.11 -14.27
CA ASN A 585 28.84 -6.16 -15.47
C ASN A 585 29.71 -6.52 -16.67
N SER A 586 29.11 -7.08 -17.72
CA SER A 586 29.81 -7.56 -18.90
C SER A 586 29.21 -7.04 -20.21
N ALA A 587 30.04 -6.84 -21.22
CA ALA A 587 29.59 -6.54 -22.58
C ALA A 587 30.47 -7.26 -23.62
N SER A 588 29.84 -7.84 -24.64
CA SER A 588 30.51 -8.73 -25.59
C SER A 588 31.00 -8.09 -26.91
N ASN A 589 30.88 -6.77 -27.10
CA ASN A 589 30.94 -6.15 -28.44
C ASN A 589 32.00 -5.08 -28.71
N PHE A 590 32.35 -4.99 -30.01
CA PHE A 590 33.20 -4.06 -30.78
C PHE A 590 33.16 -2.57 -30.34
N GLY A 591 33.66 -2.28 -29.14
CA GLY A 591 33.80 -0.94 -28.58
C GLY A 591 32.75 -0.57 -27.53
N GLY A 592 31.88 -1.48 -27.09
CA GLY A 592 30.92 -1.24 -26.00
C GLY A 592 31.57 -1.28 -24.60
N CYS A 593 31.04 -0.46 -23.67
CA CYS A 593 31.48 -0.46 -22.28
C CYS A 593 30.68 -1.44 -21.43
N ALA A 594 31.28 -2.10 -20.44
CA ALA A 594 30.57 -3.06 -19.61
C ALA A 594 29.89 -2.40 -18.40
N GLY A 595 30.49 -1.39 -17.78
CA GLY A 595 29.91 -0.65 -16.67
C GLY A 595 28.86 0.35 -17.13
N VAL A 596 29.28 1.54 -17.56
CA VAL A 596 28.39 2.63 -18.02
C VAL A 596 28.80 3.14 -19.40
N GLN A 597 27.90 3.04 -20.36
CA GLN A 597 28.11 3.57 -21.71
C GLN A 597 27.26 4.82 -21.95
N ASN A 598 27.90 5.95 -22.27
CA ASN A 598 27.28 7.24 -22.54
C ASN A 598 27.76 7.85 -23.87
N PRO A 599 27.23 7.41 -25.03
CA PRO A 599 27.64 7.93 -26.34
C PRO A 599 27.41 9.44 -26.52
N SER A 600 26.28 9.98 -26.04
CA SER A 600 25.88 11.37 -26.34
C SER A 600 24.93 12.00 -25.33
N GLY A 601 24.67 11.34 -24.18
CA GLY A 601 23.85 11.88 -23.10
C GLY A 601 24.69 12.57 -22.01
N ALA A 602 24.04 12.87 -20.88
CA ALA A 602 24.67 13.41 -19.68
C ALA A 602 24.70 12.35 -18.57
N VAL A 603 25.86 12.14 -17.93
CA VAL A 603 25.97 11.33 -16.71
C VAL A 603 26.63 12.17 -15.64
N ASN A 604 25.99 12.27 -14.47
CA ASN A 604 26.53 12.89 -13.28
C ASN A 604 26.79 11.81 -12.22
N ALA A 605 27.92 11.86 -11.52
CA ALA A 605 28.19 10.95 -10.42
C ALA A 605 28.78 11.66 -9.20
N ARG A 606 28.34 11.25 -8.01
CA ARG A 606 28.91 11.60 -6.70
C ARG A 606 29.04 10.33 -5.87
N ASN A 607 30.13 10.22 -5.12
CA ASN A 607 30.32 9.13 -4.14
C ASN A 607 30.07 7.72 -4.71
N THR A 608 30.34 7.47 -6.00
CA THR A 608 29.90 6.27 -6.71
C THR A 608 31.07 5.40 -7.16
N ILE A 609 30.95 4.07 -7.02
CA ILE A 609 31.90 3.09 -7.56
C ILE A 609 31.44 2.63 -8.95
N ILE A 610 32.33 2.73 -9.94
CA ILE A 610 32.20 2.13 -11.26
C ILE A 610 33.51 1.38 -11.57
N ALA A 611 33.55 0.09 -11.29
CA ALA A 611 34.78 -0.71 -11.33
C ALA A 611 34.51 -2.21 -11.51
N LEU A 612 35.55 -2.96 -11.92
CA LEU A 612 35.52 -4.43 -12.10
C LEU A 612 34.50 -4.91 -13.15
N ASN A 613 34.14 -4.06 -14.10
CA ASN A 613 33.31 -4.47 -15.24
C ASN A 613 34.21 -5.06 -16.34
N THR A 614 33.67 -5.93 -17.20
CA THR A 614 34.47 -6.69 -18.17
C THR A 614 33.95 -6.56 -19.60
N SER A 615 34.78 -6.03 -20.52
CA SER A 615 34.50 -6.00 -21.96
C SER A 615 35.35 -7.06 -22.67
N THR A 616 34.72 -8.01 -23.39
CA THR A 616 35.39 -9.26 -23.83
C THR A 616 36.11 -9.19 -25.18
N THR A 617 36.05 -8.07 -25.92
CA THR A 617 36.60 -7.99 -27.30
C THR A 617 37.79 -7.03 -27.48
N GLY A 618 38.62 -6.81 -26.46
CA GLY A 618 39.94 -6.17 -26.63
C GLY A 618 39.97 -4.66 -26.88
N PHE A 619 38.83 -3.96 -26.87
CA PHE A 619 38.76 -2.49 -27.05
C PHE A 619 38.84 -1.68 -25.74
N GLY A 620 39.07 -2.31 -24.59
CA GLY A 620 39.66 -1.66 -23.41
C GLY A 620 38.81 -0.64 -22.64
N PHE A 621 37.48 -0.63 -22.77
CA PHE A 621 36.59 0.31 -22.05
C PHE A 621 35.70 -0.38 -21.00
N PRO A 622 36.26 -1.02 -19.95
CA PRO A 622 35.47 -1.84 -19.05
C PRO A 622 34.45 -1.04 -18.23
N ASP A 623 34.84 0.06 -17.60
CA ASP A 623 34.03 0.68 -16.55
C ASP A 623 33.19 1.87 -17.01
N PHE A 624 33.76 2.79 -17.80
CA PHE A 624 33.01 3.93 -18.32
C PHE A 624 33.43 4.29 -19.74
N LYS A 625 32.46 4.59 -20.62
CA LYS A 625 32.72 5.16 -21.95
C LYS A 625 31.86 6.39 -22.20
N GLY A 626 32.48 7.48 -22.66
CA GLY A 626 31.81 8.76 -22.92
C GLY A 626 32.14 9.82 -21.88
N THR A 627 31.33 10.87 -21.79
CA THR A 627 31.56 11.96 -20.82
C THR A 627 30.87 11.68 -19.48
N LEU A 628 31.60 11.88 -18.38
CA LEU A 628 31.11 11.83 -17.00
C LEU A 628 31.34 13.20 -16.34
N THR A 629 30.29 13.79 -15.79
CA THR A 629 30.40 14.97 -14.93
C THR A 629 30.57 14.52 -13.48
N SER A 630 31.77 14.69 -12.94
CA SER A 630 32.06 14.34 -11.55
C SER A 630 31.64 15.46 -10.61
N GLN A 631 30.89 15.08 -9.58
CA GLN A 631 30.57 15.90 -8.42
C GLN A 631 31.46 15.55 -7.21
N GLY A 632 32.47 14.70 -7.41
CA GLY A 632 33.46 14.32 -6.40
C GLY A 632 33.22 12.96 -5.76
N PHE A 633 34.28 12.46 -5.12
CA PHE A 633 34.30 11.23 -4.34
C PHE A 633 33.97 9.97 -5.14
N ASN A 634 34.19 9.95 -6.46
CA ASN A 634 33.88 8.77 -7.28
C ASN A 634 35.07 7.81 -7.36
N PHE A 635 34.80 6.51 -7.44
CA PHE A 635 35.80 5.49 -7.72
C PHE A 635 35.59 4.94 -9.13
N ILE A 636 36.46 5.30 -10.06
CA ILE A 636 36.43 4.80 -11.44
C ILE A 636 37.61 3.84 -11.62
N GLY A 637 37.33 2.54 -11.70
CA GLY A 637 38.36 1.50 -11.78
C GLY A 637 39.27 1.68 -12.98
N ASN A 638 38.69 1.92 -14.15
CA ASN A 638 39.42 2.18 -15.39
C ASN A 638 38.71 3.26 -16.22
N SER A 639 39.39 4.41 -16.38
CA SER A 639 38.91 5.57 -17.14
C SER A 639 39.19 5.52 -18.64
N GLN A 640 39.76 4.44 -19.17
CA GLN A 640 39.97 4.31 -20.61
C GLN A 640 38.61 4.39 -21.33
N GLY A 641 38.48 5.34 -22.26
CA GLY A 641 37.23 5.63 -22.97
C GLY A 641 36.33 6.67 -22.30
N ALA A 642 36.67 7.12 -21.09
CA ALA A 642 35.93 8.13 -20.33
C ALA A 642 36.58 9.52 -20.47
N THR A 643 35.73 10.54 -20.54
CA THR A 643 36.11 11.95 -20.37
C THR A 643 35.46 12.45 -19.09
N ILE A 644 36.25 12.65 -18.02
CA ILE A 644 35.74 13.06 -16.71
C ILE A 644 35.91 14.58 -16.54
N THR A 645 34.80 15.31 -16.38
CA THR A 645 34.80 16.79 -16.48
C THR A 645 33.89 17.49 -15.47
N PRO A 646 34.41 18.45 -14.67
CA PRO A 646 35.82 18.49 -14.25
C PRO A 646 36.12 17.25 -13.40
N ALA A 647 37.30 16.66 -13.56
CA ALA A 647 37.79 15.69 -12.60
C ALA A 647 38.00 16.39 -11.25
N GLN A 648 37.47 15.81 -10.18
CA GLN A 648 37.64 16.34 -8.82
C GLN A 648 38.85 15.67 -8.17
N PHE A 649 39.59 16.41 -7.33
CA PHE A 649 40.74 15.83 -6.61
C PHE A 649 40.31 14.75 -5.60
N THR A 650 39.04 14.71 -5.23
CA THR A 650 38.44 13.70 -4.35
C THR A 650 38.09 12.40 -5.11
N ASP A 651 38.18 12.38 -6.43
CA ASP A 651 37.93 11.17 -7.22
C ASP A 651 39.13 10.23 -7.21
N GLN A 652 38.86 8.93 -7.15
CA GLN A 652 39.82 7.86 -7.33
C GLN A 652 39.69 7.26 -8.73
N ILE A 653 40.59 7.65 -9.62
CA ILE A 653 40.52 7.28 -11.04
C ILE A 653 41.71 6.37 -11.40
N GLY A 654 41.44 5.16 -11.89
CA GLY A 654 42.42 4.28 -12.50
C GLY A 654 42.47 4.43 -14.03
N THR A 655 43.48 3.85 -14.65
CA THR A 655 43.71 3.93 -16.12
C THR A 655 43.65 2.56 -16.76
N GLY A 656 43.62 2.49 -18.08
CA GLY A 656 43.69 1.22 -18.81
C GLY A 656 44.91 0.36 -18.48
N ALA A 657 46.07 1.01 -18.30
CA ALA A 657 47.33 0.34 -17.98
C ALA A 657 47.50 0.03 -16.48
N SER A 658 46.79 0.75 -15.62
CA SER A 658 46.79 0.55 -14.17
C SER A 658 45.38 0.77 -13.62
N PRO A 659 44.49 -0.22 -13.77
CA PRO A 659 43.16 -0.16 -13.19
C PRO A 659 43.24 -0.15 -11.66
N LYS A 660 42.35 0.58 -11.01
CA LYS A 660 42.17 0.55 -9.55
C LYS A 660 41.12 -0.49 -9.18
N ASP A 661 41.38 -1.23 -8.12
CA ASP A 661 40.46 -2.20 -7.55
C ASP A 661 39.86 -1.64 -6.24
N PRO A 662 38.53 -1.48 -6.15
CA PRO A 662 37.88 -1.09 -4.90
C PRO A 662 37.84 -2.20 -3.84
N LEU A 663 38.38 -3.39 -4.10
CA LEU A 663 38.41 -4.55 -3.22
C LEU A 663 37.01 -4.91 -2.69
N LEU A 664 36.12 -5.26 -3.61
CA LEU A 664 34.74 -5.64 -3.29
C LEU A 664 34.62 -7.15 -3.00
N GLY A 665 33.84 -7.49 -1.98
CA GLY A 665 33.38 -8.86 -1.72
C GLY A 665 32.30 -9.32 -2.72
N PRO A 666 31.87 -10.59 -2.66
CA PRO A 666 30.80 -11.10 -3.55
C PRO A 666 29.46 -10.41 -3.30
N LEU A 667 28.59 -10.39 -4.31
CA LEU A 667 27.20 -9.95 -4.16
C LEU A 667 26.48 -10.95 -3.26
N LYS A 668 26.02 -10.50 -2.10
CA LYS A 668 25.28 -11.33 -1.14
C LYS A 668 24.42 -10.47 -0.21
N ASN A 669 23.61 -11.13 0.61
CA ASN A 669 22.95 -10.44 1.71
C ASN A 669 23.99 -10.03 2.77
N ASN A 670 24.17 -8.73 2.97
CA ASN A 670 25.04 -8.15 4.00
C ASN A 670 24.25 -7.40 5.09
N GLY A 671 23.01 -7.84 5.36
CA GLY A 671 22.16 -7.32 6.44
C GLY A 671 21.23 -6.17 6.04
N GLY A 672 20.87 -6.04 4.77
CA GLY A 672 19.91 -5.05 4.26
C GLY A 672 18.69 -5.69 3.58
N SER A 673 17.77 -4.86 3.09
CA SER A 673 16.58 -5.31 2.34
C SER A 673 16.89 -5.92 0.97
N THR A 674 18.07 -5.61 0.42
CA THR A 674 18.57 -6.08 -0.88
C THR A 674 20.07 -6.43 -0.78
N GLN A 675 20.59 -7.19 -1.76
CA GLN A 675 21.98 -7.66 -1.75
C GLN A 675 22.97 -6.56 -2.15
N THR A 676 24.16 -6.54 -1.54
CA THR A 676 25.22 -5.55 -1.80
C THR A 676 26.58 -6.20 -1.99
N HIS A 677 27.54 -5.43 -2.49
CA HIS A 677 28.96 -5.75 -2.41
C HIS A 677 29.56 -5.04 -1.20
N ALA A 678 30.08 -5.81 -0.23
CA ALA A 678 30.81 -5.23 0.89
C ALA A 678 32.19 -4.74 0.42
N LEU A 679 32.66 -3.61 0.94
CA LEU A 679 34.07 -3.22 0.84
C LEU A 679 34.89 -4.18 1.72
N LEU A 680 36.02 -4.69 1.23
CA LEU A 680 36.90 -5.56 2.01
C LEU A 680 37.99 -4.74 2.70
N SER A 681 38.57 -5.32 3.75
CA SER A 681 39.69 -4.72 4.47
C SER A 681 40.81 -4.32 3.52
N GLY A 682 41.29 -3.07 3.66
CA GLY A 682 42.32 -2.48 2.81
C GLY A 682 41.79 -1.81 1.54
N SER A 683 40.48 -1.82 1.31
CA SER A 683 39.89 -1.05 0.21
C SER A 683 40.22 0.43 0.33
N THR A 684 40.65 1.03 -0.78
CA THR A 684 40.90 2.48 -0.81
C THR A 684 39.61 3.28 -0.93
N ALA A 685 38.44 2.66 -1.08
CA ALA A 685 37.16 3.37 -1.06
C ALA A 685 36.65 3.65 0.37
N ILE A 686 37.29 3.07 1.39
CA ILE A 686 36.93 3.22 2.80
C ILE A 686 37.33 4.62 3.33
N ASP A 687 36.40 5.32 3.97
CA ASP A 687 36.49 6.70 4.49
C ASP A 687 36.92 7.75 3.45
N LYS A 688 36.73 7.46 2.16
CA LYS A 688 37.09 8.36 1.04
C LYS A 688 35.89 8.99 0.35
N GLY A 689 34.73 8.85 0.94
CA GLY A 689 33.45 9.32 0.45
C GLY A 689 32.95 10.57 1.14
N ASP A 690 31.70 10.88 0.83
CA ASP A 690 30.93 11.98 1.39
C ASP A 690 29.44 11.63 1.42
N SER A 691 28.76 11.90 2.53
CA SER A 691 27.33 11.59 2.73
C SER A 691 26.38 12.61 2.08
N GLY A 692 26.87 13.64 1.38
CA GLY A 692 26.12 14.80 0.86
C GLY A 692 25.02 14.52 -0.19
N GLY A 693 24.54 13.28 -0.28
CA GLY A 693 23.34 12.86 -1.01
C GLY A 693 22.60 11.67 -0.39
N SER A 694 23.04 11.11 0.74
CA SER A 694 22.29 10.09 1.51
C SER A 694 22.78 9.95 2.96
N SER A 695 21.84 9.94 3.91
CA SER A 695 22.11 9.76 5.34
C SER A 695 22.35 8.30 5.76
N THR A 696 22.14 7.36 4.84
CA THR A 696 22.32 5.92 5.07
C THR A 696 22.95 5.26 3.85
N ASP A 697 23.49 4.06 4.00
CA ASP A 697 23.87 3.20 2.88
C ASP A 697 22.66 2.39 2.34
N GLN A 698 22.88 1.54 1.33
CA GLN A 698 21.81 0.74 0.72
C GLN A 698 21.05 -0.15 1.72
N ARG A 699 21.71 -0.57 2.81
CA ARG A 699 21.15 -1.48 3.80
C ARG A 699 20.42 -0.72 4.91
N GLY A 700 20.58 0.60 4.97
CA GLY A 700 20.03 1.46 6.01
C GLY A 700 21.00 1.77 7.15
N TYR A 701 22.29 1.38 7.07
CA TYR A 701 23.29 1.81 8.06
C TYR A 701 23.61 3.28 7.87
N THR A 702 23.77 4.01 8.98
CA THR A 702 24.01 5.46 8.97
C THR A 702 25.35 5.81 8.35
N ARG A 703 25.38 6.96 7.65
CA ARG A 703 26.61 7.62 7.18
C ARG A 703 26.81 8.95 7.92
N PRO A 704 28.05 9.40 8.16
CA PRO A 704 29.30 8.64 7.99
C PRO A 704 29.55 7.64 9.14
N ALA A 705 30.34 6.60 8.88
CA ALA A 705 30.84 5.65 9.89
C ALA A 705 32.37 5.59 9.88
N ASP A 706 32.99 6.52 10.61
CA ASP A 706 34.44 6.68 10.67
C ASP A 706 35.16 5.45 11.27
N LEU A 707 36.16 4.92 10.55
CA LEU A 707 37.01 3.82 11.00
C LEU A 707 38.34 4.31 11.58
N PRO A 708 38.57 4.12 12.89
CA PRO A 708 39.80 4.55 13.53
C PRO A 708 41.05 3.96 12.86
N GLY A 709 42.00 4.83 12.51
CA GLY A 709 43.27 4.43 11.89
C GLY A 709 43.26 4.49 10.35
N ILE A 710 42.13 4.78 9.72
CA ILE A 710 42.06 5.15 8.31
C ILE A 710 41.89 6.67 8.24
N THR A 711 42.73 7.33 7.44
CA THR A 711 42.67 8.80 7.33
C THR A 711 41.56 9.22 6.38
N ASN A 712 40.63 10.08 6.80
CA ASN A 712 39.59 10.62 5.92
C ASN A 712 40.18 11.39 4.75
N VAL A 713 39.53 11.33 3.57
CA VAL A 713 39.94 12.17 2.44
C VAL A 713 39.67 13.65 2.75
N THR A 714 40.54 14.55 2.30
CA THR A 714 40.32 15.99 2.43
C THR A 714 39.00 16.40 1.77
N GLY A 715 38.12 17.03 2.56
CA GLY A 715 36.80 17.49 2.11
C GLY A 715 35.68 16.43 2.18
N GLY A 716 36.00 15.18 2.51
CA GLY A 716 35.01 14.15 2.83
C GLY A 716 34.64 14.14 4.32
N ASP A 717 33.66 13.31 4.68
CA ASP A 717 33.08 13.25 6.03
C ASP A 717 33.29 11.91 6.75
N ALA A 718 34.18 11.06 6.23
CA ALA A 718 34.40 9.66 6.63
C ALA A 718 33.34 8.67 6.15
N SER A 719 32.46 9.06 5.21
CA SER A 719 31.67 8.07 4.49
C SER A 719 32.54 7.24 3.56
N ASP A 720 32.08 6.06 3.18
CA ASP A 720 32.68 5.26 2.11
C ASP A 720 32.14 5.63 0.72
N ILE A 721 32.97 5.41 -0.30
CA ILE A 721 32.51 5.52 -1.69
C ILE A 721 31.64 4.29 -2.05
N GLY A 722 30.47 4.52 -2.66
CA GLY A 722 29.60 3.48 -3.20
C GLY A 722 28.35 3.20 -2.36
N ALA A 723 27.70 2.06 -2.61
CA ALA A 723 26.42 1.68 -2.00
C ALA A 723 26.52 1.12 -0.57
N PHE A 724 27.73 0.83 -0.11
CA PHE A 724 28.01 0.17 1.17
C PHE A 724 28.81 1.09 2.09
N GLU A 725 28.47 1.09 3.37
CA GLU A 725 29.25 1.74 4.44
C GLU A 725 29.82 0.67 5.38
N VAL A 726 31.13 0.60 5.54
CA VAL A 726 31.78 -0.29 6.50
C VAL A 726 31.42 0.19 7.91
N PRO A 727 30.72 -0.62 8.72
CA PRO A 727 30.36 -0.20 10.07
C PRO A 727 31.61 0.03 10.92
N ALA A 728 31.56 1.05 11.78
CA ALA A 728 32.59 1.30 12.76
C ALA A 728 32.86 0.06 13.63
N THR A 729 34.13 -0.16 13.98
CA THR A 729 34.51 -1.31 14.81
C THR A 729 34.03 -1.11 16.24
N VAL A 730 33.31 -2.10 16.77
CA VAL A 730 32.75 -2.09 18.13
C VAL A 730 32.82 -3.49 18.76
N LEU A 731 32.76 -3.55 20.09
CA LEU A 731 32.49 -4.78 20.81
C LEU A 731 30.98 -5.02 20.81
N ALA A 732 30.52 -6.10 20.18
CA ALA A 732 29.09 -6.26 19.86
C ALA A 732 28.30 -7.25 20.73
N ASN A 733 28.96 -8.04 21.57
CA ASN A 733 28.28 -8.94 22.49
C ASN A 733 28.96 -9.06 23.86
N ILE A 734 28.16 -9.53 24.81
CA ILE A 734 28.56 -10.02 26.12
C ILE A 734 28.15 -11.50 26.14
N SER A 735 29.05 -12.42 26.49
CA SER A 735 28.67 -13.79 26.83
C SER A 735 29.54 -14.24 27.99
N THR A 736 28.93 -14.61 29.11
CA THR A 736 29.69 -15.03 30.28
C THR A 736 29.29 -16.42 30.65
N ARG A 737 30.25 -17.31 30.88
CA ARG A 737 30.00 -18.65 31.41
C ARG A 737 30.59 -18.79 32.82
N LEU A 738 29.77 -19.26 33.76
CA LEU A 738 30.19 -19.57 35.12
C LEU A 738 29.24 -20.60 35.75
N ARG A 739 29.73 -21.32 36.78
CA ARG A 739 28.85 -22.02 37.72
C ARG A 739 28.06 -21.01 38.56
N VAL A 740 26.74 -21.04 38.45
CA VAL A 740 25.80 -20.31 39.30
C VAL A 740 25.57 -21.10 40.59
N GLU A 741 25.78 -20.45 41.73
CA GLU A 741 25.50 -21.01 43.06
C GLU A 741 24.38 -20.23 43.78
N THR A 742 24.11 -20.62 45.02
CA THR A 742 23.08 -20.00 45.87
C THR A 742 23.58 -18.74 46.60
N GLY A 743 22.66 -17.93 47.12
CA GLY A 743 23.00 -16.75 47.91
C GLY A 743 23.61 -15.62 47.06
N ASP A 744 24.79 -15.14 47.45
CA ASP A 744 25.50 -14.07 46.77
C ASP A 744 26.42 -14.56 45.63
N ASN A 745 26.63 -15.88 45.52
CA ASN A 745 27.49 -16.52 44.51
C ASN A 745 26.77 -16.74 43.17
N VAL A 746 26.04 -15.71 42.71
CA VAL A 746 25.29 -15.75 41.46
C VAL A 746 26.12 -15.24 40.28
N LEU A 747 25.69 -15.55 39.06
CA LEU A 747 26.33 -15.04 37.86
C LEU A 747 25.84 -13.62 37.58
N ILE A 748 26.77 -12.68 37.41
CA ILE A 748 26.44 -11.27 37.22
C ILE A 748 27.18 -10.74 36.00
N GLY A 749 26.42 -10.31 34.99
CA GLY A 749 26.92 -9.61 33.81
C GLY A 749 26.66 -8.10 33.92
N GLY A 750 27.71 -7.29 33.89
CA GLY A 750 27.62 -5.84 33.81
C GLY A 750 27.57 -5.37 32.35
N ILE A 751 26.69 -4.40 32.08
CA ILE A 751 26.48 -3.82 30.75
C ILE A 751 26.65 -2.30 30.88
N ILE A 752 27.56 -1.69 30.11
CA ILE A 752 27.65 -0.23 30.02
C ILE A 752 27.25 0.22 28.63
N VAL A 753 26.26 1.12 28.55
CA VAL A 753 25.85 1.80 27.33
C VAL A 753 26.43 3.21 27.35
N THR A 754 27.22 3.58 26.34
CA THR A 754 27.70 4.96 26.14
C THR A 754 27.01 5.59 24.94
N GLY A 755 27.20 6.89 24.72
CA GLY A 755 26.57 7.66 23.64
C GLY A 755 25.42 8.54 24.14
N THR A 756 24.55 8.99 23.23
CA THR A 756 23.48 9.95 23.56
C THR A 756 22.07 9.43 23.27
N GLN A 757 21.92 8.39 22.47
CA GLN A 757 20.62 7.79 22.13
C GLN A 757 20.30 6.56 22.98
N MET A 758 19.01 6.28 23.15
CA MET A 758 18.55 5.01 23.73
C MET A 758 19.07 3.84 22.88
N LYS A 759 19.56 2.78 23.52
CA LYS A 759 20.08 1.58 22.87
C LYS A 759 19.11 0.43 23.07
N LYS A 760 18.64 -0.20 21.99
CA LYS A 760 17.83 -1.43 22.08
C LYS A 760 18.75 -2.63 22.24
N ILE A 761 18.55 -3.41 23.31
CA ILE A 761 19.34 -4.61 23.60
C ILE A 761 18.43 -5.81 23.83
N ILE A 762 19.01 -7.00 23.66
CA ILE A 762 18.50 -8.24 24.26
C ILE A 762 19.50 -8.77 25.28
N VAL A 763 19.02 -9.19 26.44
CA VAL A 763 19.80 -9.92 27.45
C VAL A 763 19.20 -11.32 27.60
N ARG A 764 20.01 -12.36 27.60
CA ARG A 764 19.58 -13.76 27.68
C ARG A 764 20.32 -14.51 28.78
N ALA A 765 19.64 -15.45 29.43
CA ALA A 765 20.26 -16.42 30.32
C ALA A 765 20.05 -17.84 29.77
N ILE A 766 21.13 -18.49 29.39
CA ILE A 766 21.18 -19.80 28.73
C ILE A 766 21.69 -20.84 29.74
N GLY A 767 20.99 -21.97 29.84
CA GLY A 767 21.31 -23.02 30.80
C GLY A 767 21.05 -24.39 30.20
N PRO A 768 19.78 -24.80 30.04
CA PRO A 768 19.41 -26.10 29.47
C PRO A 768 19.96 -26.36 28.06
N SER A 769 20.12 -25.32 27.24
CA SER A 769 20.66 -25.45 25.88
C SER A 769 22.18 -25.62 25.85
N LEU A 770 22.88 -25.50 26.98
CA LEU A 770 24.33 -25.68 27.02
C LEU A 770 24.71 -27.16 26.79
N PRO A 771 25.76 -27.44 26.00
CA PRO A 771 26.28 -28.79 25.78
C PRO A 771 27.22 -29.23 26.93
N LEU A 772 26.78 -29.04 28.17
CA LEU A 772 27.57 -29.32 29.39
C LEU A 772 26.78 -30.22 30.35
N ALA A 773 27.48 -31.11 31.07
CA ALA A 773 26.85 -32.09 31.96
C ALA A 773 26.24 -31.47 33.23
N ASP A 774 26.84 -30.39 33.75
CA ASP A 774 26.45 -29.73 35.00
C ASP A 774 25.85 -28.34 34.74
N LYS A 775 24.92 -28.26 33.78
CA LYS A 775 24.28 -27.02 33.34
C LYS A 775 23.14 -26.59 34.25
N LEU A 776 22.91 -25.28 34.34
CA LEU A 776 21.81 -24.70 35.10
C LEU A 776 20.47 -25.09 34.46
N ALA A 777 19.66 -25.87 35.18
CA ALA A 777 18.46 -26.48 34.62
C ALA A 777 17.29 -25.50 34.39
N ASN A 778 17.25 -24.37 35.10
CA ASN A 778 16.19 -23.38 34.96
C ASN A 778 16.72 -21.98 35.40
N PRO A 779 17.22 -21.16 34.46
CA PRO A 779 17.77 -19.84 34.75
C PRO A 779 16.70 -18.74 34.88
N ILE A 780 16.77 -17.98 35.98
CA ILE A 780 16.11 -16.68 36.17
C ILE A 780 17.09 -15.58 35.76
N LEU A 781 16.62 -14.58 35.01
CA LEU A 781 17.35 -13.37 34.61
C LEU A 781 16.68 -12.11 35.18
N GLU A 782 17.44 -11.27 35.87
CA GLU A 782 17.01 -9.95 36.35
C GLU A 782 17.90 -8.86 35.73
N LEU A 783 17.32 -7.78 35.23
CA LEU A 783 18.03 -6.61 34.70
C LEU A 783 17.80 -5.40 35.61
N HIS A 784 18.89 -4.78 36.09
CA HIS A 784 18.88 -3.66 37.02
C HIS A 784 19.58 -2.44 36.42
N ASP A 785 19.18 -1.24 36.84
CA ASP A 785 19.87 0.02 36.51
C ASP A 785 21.04 0.35 37.47
N SER A 786 21.67 1.49 37.25
CA SER A 786 22.83 1.95 38.03
C SER A 786 22.51 2.30 39.50
N SER A 787 21.24 2.50 39.85
CA SER A 787 20.79 2.68 41.24
C SER A 787 20.56 1.34 41.95
N GLY A 788 20.59 0.24 41.21
CA GLY A 788 20.25 -1.11 41.68
C GLY A 788 18.75 -1.44 41.55
N ALA A 789 17.93 -0.56 40.97
CA ALA A 789 16.51 -0.81 40.80
C ALA A 789 16.27 -1.86 39.71
N LEU A 790 15.36 -2.80 39.97
CA LEU A 790 14.94 -3.83 39.01
C LEU A 790 14.14 -3.17 37.88
N LEU A 791 14.62 -3.32 36.65
CA LEU A 791 13.94 -2.87 35.44
C LEU A 791 12.99 -3.93 34.92
N GLU A 792 13.45 -5.19 34.90
CA GLU A 792 12.69 -6.33 34.36
C GLU A 792 13.29 -7.65 34.86
N GLY A 793 12.44 -8.64 35.10
CA GLY A 793 12.85 -10.00 35.47
C GLY A 793 12.12 -11.01 34.58
N ASN A 794 12.80 -12.10 34.24
CA ASN A 794 12.24 -13.17 33.45
C ASN A 794 12.80 -14.53 33.91
N ASP A 795 11.97 -15.57 33.94
CA ASP A 795 12.36 -16.96 34.20
C ASP A 795 12.09 -17.91 33.01
N ASN A 796 11.40 -17.44 31.96
CA ASN A 796 11.18 -18.17 30.71
C ASN A 796 10.79 -17.22 29.56
N TRP A 797 11.42 -17.37 28.39
CA TRP A 797 11.20 -16.42 27.28
C TRP A 797 9.83 -16.59 26.60
N ILE A 798 9.20 -17.76 26.75
CA ILE A 798 7.96 -18.11 26.04
C ILE A 798 6.73 -17.42 26.64
N ASP A 799 6.73 -17.13 27.94
CA ASP A 799 5.67 -16.41 28.66
C ASP A 799 6.02 -14.93 28.90
N SER A 800 7.14 -14.46 28.34
CA SER A 800 7.59 -13.08 28.51
C SER A 800 6.61 -12.06 27.91
N PRO A 801 6.32 -10.93 28.59
CA PRO A 801 5.52 -9.83 28.03
C PRO A 801 6.05 -9.26 26.71
N ASN A 802 7.36 -9.36 26.45
CA ASN A 802 8.03 -8.90 25.22
C ASN A 802 8.38 -10.05 24.24
N LYS A 803 7.72 -11.23 24.33
CA LYS A 803 7.93 -12.40 23.46
C LYS A 803 8.04 -12.08 21.96
N LYS A 804 7.15 -11.24 21.43
CA LYS A 804 7.18 -10.84 20.00
C LYS A 804 8.49 -10.14 19.66
N ALA A 805 8.98 -9.24 20.52
CA ALA A 805 10.24 -8.55 20.32
C ALA A 805 11.45 -9.49 20.47
N ILE A 806 11.36 -10.51 21.33
CA ILE A 806 12.38 -11.57 21.44
C ILE A 806 12.44 -12.38 20.13
N ILE A 807 11.29 -12.75 19.54
CA ILE A 807 11.25 -13.43 18.24
C ILE A 807 11.81 -12.53 17.13
N ASP A 808 11.41 -11.27 17.09
CA ASP A 808 11.84 -10.30 16.09
C ASP A 808 13.34 -9.96 16.19
N SER A 809 13.98 -10.25 17.33
CA SER A 809 15.44 -10.14 17.46
C SER A 809 16.20 -11.15 16.59
N THR A 810 15.53 -12.17 16.07
CA THR A 810 16.09 -13.33 15.32
C THR A 810 17.00 -14.25 16.14
N ILE A 811 17.20 -13.95 17.42
CA ILE A 811 18.03 -14.74 18.35
C ILE A 811 17.28 -15.09 19.65
N PRO A 812 16.05 -15.65 19.60
CA PRO A 812 15.40 -16.16 20.81
C PRO A 812 16.21 -17.32 21.44
N PRO A 813 16.13 -17.53 22.77
CA PRO A 813 16.61 -18.77 23.36
C PRO A 813 15.92 -19.99 22.74
N THR A 814 16.62 -21.12 22.67
CA THR A 814 16.13 -22.33 21.98
C THR A 814 15.38 -23.28 22.90
N ASN A 815 15.55 -23.14 24.22
CA ASN A 815 14.78 -23.90 25.20
C ASN A 815 13.77 -22.98 25.90
N ASP A 816 12.55 -23.43 26.09
CA ASP A 816 11.47 -22.63 26.68
C ASP A 816 11.77 -22.19 28.12
N LEU A 817 12.56 -22.96 28.88
CA LEU A 817 12.97 -22.63 30.25
C LEU A 817 14.10 -21.60 30.35
N GLU A 818 14.59 -21.09 29.21
CA GLU A 818 15.63 -20.06 29.20
C GLU A 818 15.02 -18.67 29.25
N SER A 819 15.73 -17.73 29.88
CA SER A 819 15.21 -16.38 30.10
C SER A 819 15.74 -15.38 29.09
N ALA A 820 14.91 -14.44 28.65
CA ALA A 820 15.33 -13.34 27.78
C ALA A 820 14.53 -12.06 28.02
N ILE A 821 15.21 -10.91 27.93
CA ILE A 821 14.65 -9.57 28.12
C ILE A 821 15.06 -8.72 26.90
N VAL A 822 14.10 -8.14 26.18
CA VAL A 822 14.35 -7.14 25.13
C VAL A 822 13.90 -5.77 25.63
N ARG A 823 14.82 -4.80 25.67
CA ARG A 823 14.54 -3.46 26.21
C ARG A 823 15.39 -2.38 25.54
N SER A 824 14.81 -1.19 25.41
CA SER A 824 15.57 0.03 25.09
C SER A 824 16.03 0.69 26.38
N VAL A 825 17.33 0.91 26.51
CA VAL A 825 17.98 1.45 27.70
C VAL A 825 18.71 2.75 27.39
N ALA A 826 18.75 3.70 28.33
CA ALA A 826 19.50 4.94 28.18
C ALA A 826 21.02 4.69 28.32
N PRO A 827 21.88 5.59 27.84
CA PRO A 827 23.30 5.56 28.19
C PRO A 827 23.48 5.53 29.72
N GLY A 828 24.23 4.54 30.22
CA GLY A 828 24.34 4.24 31.65
C GLY A 828 24.89 2.84 31.91
N ALA A 829 25.06 2.50 33.20
CA ALA A 829 25.48 1.18 33.65
C ALA A 829 24.27 0.35 34.09
N TYR A 830 24.26 -0.94 33.74
CA TYR A 830 23.22 -1.91 34.03
C TYR A 830 23.82 -3.22 34.53
N THR A 831 23.05 -3.96 35.31
CA THR A 831 23.47 -5.25 35.89
C THR A 831 22.45 -6.33 35.55
N ALA A 832 22.90 -7.38 34.88
CA ALA A 832 22.14 -8.60 34.62
C ALA A 832 22.53 -9.67 35.65
N ILE A 833 21.57 -10.16 36.42
CA ILE A 833 21.77 -11.18 37.47
C ILE A 833 21.12 -12.47 37.03
N VAL A 834 21.87 -13.58 37.06
CA VAL A 834 21.37 -14.92 36.73
C VAL A 834 21.39 -15.83 37.94
N ARG A 835 20.22 -16.42 38.23
CA ARG A 835 19.98 -17.33 39.37
C ARG A 835 19.30 -18.61 38.89
N GLY A 836 19.36 -19.70 39.68
CA GLY A 836 18.52 -20.88 39.43
C GLY A 836 17.18 -20.80 40.15
N VAL A 837 16.10 -21.23 39.50
CA VAL A 837 14.80 -21.43 40.14
C VAL A 837 14.94 -22.38 41.34
N SER A 838 14.28 -22.07 42.45
CA SER A 838 14.31 -22.85 43.70
C SER A 838 15.73 -23.12 44.22
N SER A 839 16.64 -22.15 44.05
CA SER A 839 18.06 -22.27 44.45
C SER A 839 18.81 -23.36 43.69
N GLY A 840 18.40 -23.68 42.46
CA GLY A 840 19.15 -24.55 41.57
C GLY A 840 20.55 -24.01 41.28
N THR A 841 21.52 -24.90 41.19
CA THR A 841 22.92 -24.58 40.86
C THR A 841 23.33 -25.25 39.57
N GLY A 842 24.31 -24.70 38.88
CA GLY A 842 24.86 -25.27 37.65
C GLY A 842 25.48 -24.22 36.75
N ILE A 843 26.09 -24.64 35.66
CA ILE A 843 26.74 -23.75 34.69
C ILE A 843 25.66 -23.00 33.90
N GLY A 844 25.66 -21.68 34.03
CA GLY A 844 24.79 -20.78 33.27
C GLY A 844 25.62 -19.85 32.40
N VAL A 845 24.98 -19.32 31.36
CA VAL A 845 25.53 -18.26 30.52
C VAL A 845 24.62 -17.05 30.53
N VAL A 846 25.16 -15.85 30.77
CA VAL A 846 24.44 -14.59 30.56
C VAL A 846 25.02 -13.88 29.34
N GLU A 847 24.14 -13.44 28.44
CA GLU A 847 24.54 -12.81 27.19
C GLU A 847 23.79 -11.52 26.95
N ALA A 848 24.41 -10.55 26.31
CA ALA A 848 23.74 -9.35 25.83
C ALA A 848 24.17 -9.01 24.39
N TYR A 849 23.21 -8.60 23.56
CA TYR A 849 23.42 -8.23 22.17
C TYR A 849 22.78 -6.87 21.86
N ASP A 850 23.47 -6.10 21.01
CA ASP A 850 22.93 -4.90 20.40
C ASP A 850 21.87 -5.28 19.33
N LEU A 851 20.65 -4.75 19.47
CA LEU A 851 19.55 -4.93 18.50
C LEU A 851 19.26 -3.66 17.69
N ASP A 852 19.99 -2.58 17.94
CA ASP A 852 19.87 -1.31 17.23
C ASP A 852 21.27 -0.75 16.90
N PRO A 853 21.97 -1.39 15.93
CA PRO A 853 23.30 -0.96 15.52
C PRO A 853 23.31 0.42 14.84
N ALA A 854 22.14 0.97 14.49
CA ALA A 854 22.01 2.30 13.89
C ALA A 854 22.04 3.43 14.94
N ALA A 855 21.67 3.15 16.20
CA ALA A 855 21.78 4.12 17.27
C ALA A 855 23.25 4.44 17.59
N ASN A 856 23.57 5.73 17.78
CA ASN A 856 24.94 6.21 18.05
C ASN A 856 25.50 5.77 19.41
N SER A 857 24.67 5.17 20.26
CA SER A 857 25.09 4.57 21.51
C SER A 857 25.81 3.24 21.28
N LYS A 858 26.70 2.85 22.19
CA LYS A 858 27.55 1.64 22.05
C LYS A 858 27.59 0.87 23.36
N LEU A 859 27.79 -0.45 23.29
CA LEU A 859 28.18 -1.24 24.46
C LEU A 859 29.68 -0.98 24.70
N ALA A 860 30.01 -0.32 25.82
CA ALA A 860 31.35 0.23 26.06
C ALA A 860 32.20 -0.56 27.06
N ASN A 861 31.56 -1.38 27.91
CA ASN A 861 32.24 -2.25 28.85
C ASN A 861 31.55 -3.61 28.87
N ILE A 862 32.35 -4.62 29.11
CA ILE A 862 31.98 -6.00 29.34
C ILE A 862 32.56 -6.35 30.70
N SER A 863 31.78 -6.33 31.77
CA SER A 863 32.26 -6.76 33.09
C SER A 863 31.48 -7.96 33.59
N THR A 864 32.16 -8.87 34.27
CA THR A 864 31.50 -10.02 34.88
C THR A 864 32.01 -10.21 36.29
N ARG A 865 31.12 -10.37 37.26
CA ARG A 865 31.47 -10.81 38.61
C ARG A 865 30.99 -12.23 38.87
N GLY A 866 31.83 -13.05 39.50
CA GLY A 866 31.41 -14.36 39.97
C GLY A 866 32.48 -15.11 40.77
N LEU A 867 32.08 -16.22 41.39
CA LEU A 867 32.96 -17.10 42.16
C LEU A 867 33.83 -17.95 41.22
N VAL A 868 35.14 -17.69 41.21
CA VAL A 868 36.13 -18.49 40.48
C VAL A 868 36.44 -19.74 41.30
N GLN A 869 36.28 -20.92 40.67
CA GLN A 869 36.61 -22.22 41.27
C GLN A 869 37.72 -22.93 40.46
N THR A 870 38.10 -24.13 40.89
CA THR A 870 39.13 -24.96 40.23
C THR A 870 38.59 -25.75 39.03
N GLY A 871 39.49 -26.31 38.22
CA GLY A 871 39.13 -27.17 37.08
C GLY A 871 38.44 -26.39 35.97
N ASP A 872 37.25 -26.83 35.57
CA ASP A 872 36.45 -26.22 34.50
C ASP A 872 35.48 -25.14 34.98
N ASN A 873 35.36 -24.96 36.31
CA ASN A 873 34.46 -24.00 36.96
C ASN A 873 35.13 -22.62 37.13
N VAL A 874 35.75 -22.13 36.08
CA VAL A 874 36.44 -20.84 36.05
C VAL A 874 35.55 -19.73 35.51
N LEU A 875 35.94 -18.48 35.77
CA LEU A 875 35.23 -17.31 35.24
C LEU A 875 35.66 -17.06 33.80
N ILE A 876 34.68 -17.07 32.89
CA ILE A 876 34.93 -16.95 31.46
C ILE A 876 34.08 -15.81 30.90
N ALA A 877 34.73 -14.81 30.32
CA ALA A 877 34.08 -13.74 29.59
C ALA A 877 34.41 -13.81 28.10
N GLY A 878 33.37 -13.87 27.28
CA GLY A 878 33.44 -13.84 25.82
C GLY A 878 33.10 -12.46 25.28
N THR A 879 33.78 -12.08 24.20
CA THR A 879 33.49 -10.88 23.41
C THR A 879 33.66 -11.14 21.93
N ILE A 880 32.93 -10.41 21.10
CA ILE A 880 32.97 -10.40 19.64
C ILE A 880 33.38 -9.01 19.21
N VAL A 881 34.45 -8.94 18.44
CA VAL A 881 34.87 -7.71 17.77
C VAL A 881 34.19 -7.66 16.40
N VAL A 882 33.26 -6.73 16.22
CA VAL A 882 32.50 -6.51 14.97
C VAL A 882 33.05 -5.26 14.28
N GLY A 883 33.08 -5.28 12.95
CA GLY A 883 33.76 -4.27 12.12
C GLY A 883 34.95 -4.88 11.37
N GLN A 884 35.63 -4.09 10.54
CA GLN A 884 36.73 -4.60 9.70
C GLN A 884 38.12 -4.25 10.22
N VAL A 885 38.23 -3.27 11.12
CA VAL A 885 39.52 -2.81 11.65
C VAL A 885 39.76 -3.46 13.01
N PRO A 886 40.96 -3.98 13.31
CA PRO A 886 41.25 -4.52 14.64
C PRO A 886 40.94 -3.53 15.77
N GLN A 887 40.39 -4.03 16.88
CA GLN A 887 39.99 -3.25 18.04
C GLN A 887 41.09 -3.31 19.10
N LYS A 888 41.63 -2.16 19.54
CA LYS A 888 42.52 -2.14 20.70
C LYS A 888 41.67 -2.28 21.96
N VAL A 889 42.07 -3.18 22.86
CA VAL A 889 41.35 -3.45 24.11
C VAL A 889 42.29 -3.52 25.30
N ILE A 890 41.71 -3.31 26.48
CA ILE A 890 42.27 -3.79 27.75
C ILE A 890 41.33 -4.85 28.32
N VAL A 891 41.89 -6.00 28.68
CA VAL A 891 41.24 -7.04 29.47
C VAL A 891 41.88 -7.04 30.86
N ARG A 892 41.09 -7.00 31.93
CA ARG A 892 41.60 -6.98 33.30
C ARG A 892 40.83 -7.93 34.21
N ALA A 893 41.53 -8.57 35.15
CA ALA A 893 40.91 -9.36 36.21
C ALA A 893 41.16 -8.74 37.59
N ILE A 894 40.08 -8.37 38.26
CA ILE A 894 40.06 -7.66 39.54
C ILE A 894 39.65 -8.63 40.63
N GLY A 895 40.47 -8.76 41.67
CA GLY A 895 40.21 -9.67 42.79
C GLY A 895 40.47 -8.98 44.13
N PRO A 896 41.73 -8.71 44.49
CA PRO A 896 42.10 -8.05 45.74
C PRO A 896 41.48 -6.67 45.95
N SER A 897 41.25 -5.91 44.88
CA SER A 897 40.63 -4.58 44.96
C SER A 897 39.11 -4.62 45.16
N LEU A 898 38.48 -5.80 45.12
CA LEU A 898 37.04 -5.92 45.34
C LEU A 898 36.66 -5.68 46.81
N SER A 899 35.56 -4.95 46.99
CA SER A 899 34.93 -4.65 48.28
C SER A 899 33.98 -5.76 48.75
N VAL A 900 34.32 -7.03 48.53
CA VAL A 900 33.45 -8.18 48.84
C VAL A 900 34.18 -9.22 49.72
N PRO A 901 33.47 -9.90 50.64
CA PRO A 901 34.01 -11.07 51.33
C PRO A 901 34.36 -12.20 50.35
N GLY A 902 35.38 -13.00 50.67
CA GLY A 902 35.75 -14.17 49.85
C GLY A 902 36.33 -13.84 48.46
N LYS A 903 36.84 -12.62 48.27
CA LYS A 903 37.50 -12.20 47.03
C LYS A 903 38.73 -13.04 46.69
N LEU A 904 38.97 -13.21 45.39
CA LEU A 904 40.15 -13.91 44.89
C LEU A 904 41.41 -13.10 45.20
N ALA A 905 42.37 -13.71 45.87
CA ALA A 905 43.56 -13.02 46.38
C ALA A 905 44.62 -12.75 45.31
N ASP A 906 44.64 -13.53 44.23
CA ASP A 906 45.67 -13.46 43.19
C ASP A 906 45.11 -14.00 41.85
N PRO A 907 44.49 -13.14 41.02
CA PRO A 907 43.87 -13.53 39.76
C PRO A 907 44.85 -13.60 38.57
N THR A 908 44.89 -14.75 37.90
CA THR A 908 45.50 -14.90 36.57
C THR A 908 44.47 -14.72 35.46
N LEU A 909 44.88 -14.18 34.32
CA LEU A 909 44.06 -13.91 33.15
C LEU A 909 44.71 -14.52 31.91
N GLU A 910 43.95 -15.31 31.16
CA GLU A 910 44.33 -15.82 29.85
C GLU A 910 43.33 -15.31 28.80
N LEU A 911 43.81 -14.91 27.63
CA LEU A 911 42.98 -14.46 26.52
C LEU A 911 43.16 -15.42 25.35
N HIS A 912 42.06 -15.94 24.81
CA HIS A 912 42.05 -16.96 23.76
C HIS A 912 41.26 -16.49 22.54
N ASP A 913 41.65 -16.98 21.36
CA ASP A 913 40.86 -16.83 20.13
C ASP A 913 39.74 -17.89 20.02
N ALA A 914 38.96 -17.83 18.94
CA ALA A 914 37.87 -18.76 18.66
C ALA A 914 38.30 -20.23 18.50
N SER A 915 39.59 -20.51 18.25
CA SER A 915 40.14 -21.87 18.18
C SER A 915 40.53 -22.43 19.57
N GLY A 916 40.49 -21.58 20.60
CA GLY A 916 40.96 -21.89 21.95
C GLY A 916 42.45 -21.63 22.15
N THR A 917 43.15 -21.07 21.16
CA THR A 917 44.59 -20.77 21.26
C THR A 917 44.81 -19.55 22.16
N THR A 918 45.73 -19.63 23.12
CA THR A 918 46.09 -18.50 23.98
C THR A 918 46.82 -17.43 23.18
N ILE A 919 46.24 -16.23 23.13
CA ILE A 919 46.77 -15.00 22.52
C ILE A 919 47.74 -14.31 23.48
N ALA A 920 47.33 -14.20 24.75
CA ALA A 920 48.09 -13.54 25.79
C ALA A 920 47.69 -14.10 27.16
N ALA A 921 48.60 -14.06 28.12
CA ALA A 921 48.33 -14.40 29.51
C ALA A 921 49.03 -13.40 30.42
N ASN A 922 48.46 -13.15 31.59
CA ASN A 922 49.10 -12.36 32.63
C ASN A 922 48.58 -12.69 34.02
N ASP A 923 49.42 -12.52 35.05
CA ASP A 923 49.09 -12.63 36.46
C ASP A 923 49.28 -11.30 37.22
N ASN A 924 49.80 -10.26 36.56
CA ASN A 924 49.97 -8.92 37.15
C ASN A 924 49.89 -7.81 36.09
N TRP A 925 49.50 -6.60 36.48
CA TRP A 925 49.25 -5.53 35.51
C TRP A 925 50.51 -4.71 35.17
N LYS A 926 51.62 -4.86 35.90
CA LYS A 926 52.84 -4.05 35.71
C LYS A 926 53.87 -4.70 34.81
N THR A 927 53.93 -6.02 34.79
CA THR A 927 54.92 -6.81 34.04
C THR A 927 54.22 -7.85 33.17
N ARG A 928 54.86 -8.24 32.07
CA ARG A 928 54.42 -9.32 31.18
C ARG A 928 55.09 -10.64 31.59
N PRO A 929 54.62 -11.80 31.12
CA PRO A 929 55.24 -13.10 31.42
C PRO A 929 56.71 -13.22 31.00
N ASP A 930 57.17 -12.40 30.05
CA ASP A 930 58.57 -12.34 29.60
C ASP A 930 59.47 -11.45 30.50
N GLY A 931 58.92 -10.85 31.55
CA GLY A 931 59.61 -9.95 32.48
C GLY A 931 59.69 -8.49 32.02
N SER A 932 59.18 -8.14 30.84
CA SER A 932 59.10 -6.75 30.38
C SER A 932 58.02 -5.95 31.13
N SER A 933 58.20 -4.64 31.31
CA SER A 933 57.18 -3.78 31.92
C SER A 933 56.07 -3.41 30.91
N GLN A 934 54.82 -3.39 31.38
CA GLN A 934 53.64 -2.88 30.68
C GLN A 934 52.90 -1.77 31.46
N GLU A 935 53.41 -1.37 32.63
CA GLU A 935 52.77 -0.41 33.55
C GLU A 935 52.41 0.92 32.86
N ALA A 936 53.30 1.47 32.03
CA ALA A 936 53.04 2.71 31.31
C ALA A 936 51.91 2.57 30.27
N GLU A 937 51.83 1.42 29.58
CA GLU A 937 50.79 1.15 28.59
C GLU A 937 49.42 0.98 29.27
N VAL A 938 49.38 0.24 30.38
CA VAL A 938 48.15 0.04 31.15
C VAL A 938 47.68 1.34 31.80
N THR A 939 48.60 2.15 32.35
CA THR A 939 48.25 3.45 32.94
C THR A 939 47.70 4.43 31.90
N ALA A 940 48.23 4.40 30.67
CA ALA A 940 47.75 5.24 29.57
C ALA A 940 46.29 4.96 29.18
N THR A 941 45.74 3.80 29.56
CA THR A 941 44.31 3.49 29.37
C THR A 941 43.38 4.29 30.30
N THR A 942 43.93 4.98 31.31
CA THR A 942 43.21 5.68 32.40
C THR A 942 42.42 4.80 33.36
N ILE A 943 42.42 3.48 33.13
CA ILE A 943 41.71 2.48 33.95
C ILE A 943 42.64 1.33 34.42
N PRO A 944 43.81 1.61 35.00
CA PRO A 944 44.69 0.55 35.53
C PRO A 944 44.04 -0.16 36.73
N PRO A 945 44.36 -1.46 36.97
CA PRO A 945 44.05 -2.10 38.24
C PRO A 945 44.73 -1.37 39.42
N THR A 946 44.12 -1.43 40.60
CA THR A 946 44.60 -0.69 41.78
C THR A 946 45.49 -1.53 42.70
N ASN A 947 45.56 -2.84 42.48
CA ASN A 947 46.43 -3.75 43.22
C ASN A 947 47.41 -4.44 42.26
N ASP A 948 48.67 -4.59 42.68
CA ASP A 948 49.75 -5.14 41.84
C ASP A 948 49.57 -6.63 41.50
N LEU A 949 48.80 -7.38 42.30
CA LEU A 949 48.43 -8.78 42.02
C LEU A 949 47.28 -8.93 41.03
N GLU A 950 46.69 -7.83 40.55
CA GLU A 950 45.62 -7.90 39.55
C GLU A 950 46.22 -7.98 38.16
N SER A 951 45.68 -8.87 37.33
CA SER A 951 46.18 -9.10 35.97
C SER A 951 45.53 -8.16 34.96
N ALA A 952 46.33 -7.71 33.98
CA ALA A 952 45.84 -6.95 32.85
C ALA A 952 46.58 -7.33 31.56
N ILE A 953 45.84 -7.30 30.46
CA ILE A 953 46.32 -7.52 29.09
C ILE A 953 45.84 -6.35 28.24
N VAL A 954 46.77 -5.57 27.70
CA VAL A 954 46.48 -4.61 26.62
C VAL A 954 46.90 -5.25 25.32
N THR A 955 45.98 -5.37 24.37
CA THR A 955 46.26 -5.99 23.07
C THR A 955 45.33 -5.45 21.98
N THR A 956 45.69 -5.72 20.73
CA THR A 956 44.87 -5.42 19.57
C THR A 956 44.24 -6.71 19.06
N LEU A 957 42.91 -6.77 19.07
CA LEU A 957 42.14 -7.93 18.65
C LEU A 957 41.69 -7.80 17.20
N PRO A 958 42.00 -8.77 16.32
CA PRO A 958 41.40 -8.84 14.99
C PRO A 958 39.86 -8.74 15.04
N ALA A 959 39.26 -8.04 14.08
CA ALA A 959 37.81 -7.84 14.02
C ALA A 959 37.12 -8.88 13.12
N ASN A 960 36.01 -8.50 12.47
CA ASN A 960 35.24 -9.31 11.53
C ASN A 960 34.44 -10.46 12.17
N ASN A 961 33.67 -10.14 13.22
CA ASN A 961 32.90 -11.10 14.01
C ASN A 961 33.79 -12.15 14.71
N ALA A 962 35.06 -11.83 14.93
CA ALA A 962 35.99 -12.71 15.63
C ALA A 962 35.60 -12.80 17.12
N GLN A 963 35.56 -14.02 17.63
CA GLN A 963 35.24 -14.35 19.02
C GLN A 963 36.52 -14.49 19.84
N TYR A 964 36.51 -13.91 21.04
CA TYR A 964 37.59 -13.98 22.01
C TYR A 964 37.05 -14.38 23.37
N THR A 965 37.87 -15.14 24.11
CA THR A 965 37.51 -15.65 25.42
C THR A 965 38.59 -15.29 26.44
N ALA A 966 38.23 -14.51 27.44
CA ALA A 966 39.04 -14.22 28.62
C ALA A 966 38.71 -15.22 29.74
N ILE A 967 39.72 -15.93 30.25
CA ILE A 967 39.60 -16.92 31.31
C ILE A 967 40.33 -16.40 32.55
N VAL A 968 39.63 -16.36 33.68
CA VAL A 968 40.21 -15.96 34.98
C VAL A 968 40.31 -17.15 35.92
N ARG A 969 41.49 -17.34 36.50
CA ARG A 969 41.80 -18.38 37.50
C ARG A 969 42.50 -17.77 38.71
N GLY A 970 42.57 -18.51 39.81
CA GLY A 970 43.43 -18.16 40.94
C GLY A 970 44.81 -18.78 40.82
N VAL A 971 45.88 -18.03 41.16
CA VAL A 971 47.23 -18.57 41.26
C VAL A 971 47.23 -19.78 42.19
N GLY A 972 47.89 -20.86 41.76
CA GLY A 972 47.96 -22.12 42.51
C GLY A 972 46.64 -22.88 42.64
N GLY A 973 45.61 -22.53 41.86
CA GLY A 973 44.28 -23.14 41.96
C GLY A 973 43.45 -22.63 43.14
N THR A 974 43.71 -21.41 43.60
CA THR A 974 42.89 -20.76 44.63
C THR A 974 41.50 -20.38 44.10
N THR A 975 40.54 -20.27 45.01
CA THR A 975 39.14 -19.93 44.70
C THR A 975 38.74 -18.62 45.35
N GLY A 976 37.83 -17.87 44.72
CA GLY A 976 37.34 -16.62 45.28
C GLY A 976 36.57 -15.79 44.26
N ILE A 977 35.92 -14.72 44.71
CA ILE A 977 35.17 -13.81 43.83
C ILE A 977 36.15 -12.94 43.05
N ALA A 978 36.01 -12.92 41.72
CA ALA A 978 36.75 -12.02 40.85
C ALA A 978 35.81 -11.31 39.88
N VAL A 979 36.30 -10.23 39.28
CA VAL A 979 35.67 -9.54 38.16
C VAL A 979 36.59 -9.62 36.96
N VAL A 980 36.09 -10.00 35.78
CA VAL A 980 36.81 -9.85 34.50
C VAL A 980 36.15 -8.75 33.70
N GLU A 981 36.96 -7.85 33.13
CA GLU A 981 36.46 -6.71 32.36
C GLU A 981 37.18 -6.57 31.03
N VAL A 982 36.46 -6.20 29.97
CA VAL A 982 37.00 -5.88 28.64
C VAL A 982 36.52 -4.49 28.23
N TYR A 983 37.46 -3.60 27.93
CA TYR A 983 37.18 -2.25 27.43
C TYR A 983 37.80 -2.04 26.05
N ALA A 984 37.04 -1.40 25.16
CA ALA A 984 37.56 -0.81 23.94
C ALA A 984 38.41 0.43 24.27
N LEU A 985 39.60 0.56 23.69
CA LEU A 985 40.56 1.65 23.93
C LEU A 985 40.62 2.66 22.77
N ASN A 986 39.61 2.66 21.90
CA ASN A 986 39.57 3.47 20.68
C ASN A 986 38.80 4.77 20.88
#